data_AF-A0A5K3F1I3-F1
#
_entry.id   AF-A0A5K3F1I3-F1
#
_cell.length_a   1.000
_cell.length_b   1.000
_cell.length_c   1.000
_cell.angle_alpha   90.00
_cell.angle_beta   90.00
_cell.angle_gamma   90.00
#
_symmetry.space_group_name_H-M   'P 1'
#
loop_
_entity.id
_entity.type
_entity.pdbx_description
1 polymer ?
#
loop_
_entity_poly.entity_id
_entity_poly.type
_entity_poly.pdbx_seq_one_letter_code
_entity_poly.pdbx_strand_id
1 'polypeptide(L)'
;MSAGIYKNNDGRRPSQQYNRIGVAQQQAAKGQVFPSAASPPSHVTWVTGPLQKEPPKEFVPQLLDPEPAYQKPAPDAIPSRAPAYPTQGDDAFKAFQKVDEHAMAVSYQEQNSFNQLIWQLIYARNITSDIERVRAIFLWLCTKDLHQMNFNNVSPGSPEEILMGIRTGKSTYAQIFQTLCRYANLHCKLLLGYAKGADYSPGMRFSGASTGQHSWNAVLVDGTWRLVDCHWAARRLIVKRASVENVRYILDTFYFLANPSQLIYTHFPHDKDWQLLHHPITLEEFETLPLVKSAFFKYNLSLLSHRTAVILFSDPEVRVVVGFPKDAENSFLFTIGLSFDDNDSAEHYKNVSLMRYTRQEVIAQESCVAFYIRPPRPGAYKLLIYAKQRDSGSNQDVETASVGSNASSGEKNLYGAVCEYRLMARVPANACLPPFPPCQTGNYGATEMAKRFNVVPHTQEATLRAQGGIAEVRFGLAPGTRQPMPRIMSRLHCSLMSDDALENCILQRVVKDGTETVITVFLPDAGEFGLEVYANDPERDGSSFFAIWQFLITSEVPSAARGLPNLPASYLGPAARFYELGLQTVSHPDPLIKADAGELRIQLAYQPQRPLKMMAQLIYASNNASDDHSQMVLQQMRVGQVYFMVRIPRLGFFKLQIYALPEGDRNDSLPGVYNYLIEATKTTHRVRGQLMPFPQQFAHWRRSGCFLDSPTEGILGLDASGRLMANPPAELPFSLAVPSAHTVAVVVDDDWTYLEARGDRWEGNVPMRAHWGRQSRLSVCACYSEHDATFSTLLEYSIAH
;
A
#
# COMPACT_ATOMS: atom_id res chain seq x y z
N MET A 1 -16.91 9.74 25.95
CA MET A 1 -18.26 9.15 25.99
C MET A 1 -18.16 7.77 25.36
N SER A 2 -18.57 6.76 26.13
CA SER A 2 -18.90 5.36 25.78
C SER A 2 -18.27 4.74 24.52
N ALA A 3 -17.27 3.88 24.73
CA ALA A 3 -16.77 2.93 23.74
C ALA A 3 -17.88 1.96 23.31
N GLY A 4 -18.33 2.08 22.06
CA GLY A 4 -19.31 1.19 21.44
C GLY A 4 -18.61 0.00 20.80
N ILE A 5 -18.77 -1.17 21.41
CA ILE A 5 -18.52 -2.48 20.82
C ILE A 5 -19.36 -2.57 19.53
N TYR A 6 -18.72 -2.75 18.37
CA TYR A 6 -19.38 -3.04 17.09
C TYR A 6 -20.16 -4.36 17.20
N LYS A 7 -21.42 -4.29 17.61
CA LYS A 7 -22.39 -5.35 17.40
C LYS A 7 -23.07 -5.10 16.06
N ASN A 8 -22.77 -5.95 15.09
CA ASN A 8 -23.57 -6.14 13.88
C ASN A 8 -25.04 -6.29 14.28
N ASN A 9 -25.87 -5.31 13.94
CA ASN A 9 -27.30 -5.33 14.22
C ASN A 9 -28.09 -5.27 12.91
N ASP A 10 -27.90 -6.28 12.05
CA ASP A 10 -28.80 -6.55 10.92
C ASP A 10 -29.67 -7.76 11.24
N GLY A 11 -30.75 -7.49 11.97
CA GLY A 11 -31.81 -8.44 12.33
C GLY A 11 -32.80 -8.77 11.21
N ARG A 12 -32.46 -8.56 9.93
CA ARG A 12 -33.23 -9.08 8.79
C ARG A 12 -32.28 -9.55 7.70
N ARG A 13 -32.03 -10.87 7.68
CA ARG A 13 -31.21 -11.56 6.67
C ARG A 13 -31.79 -11.36 5.26
N PRO A 14 -31.11 -10.64 4.35
CA PRO A 14 -31.36 -10.75 2.90
C PRO A 14 -30.70 -12.01 2.32
N SER A 15 -30.05 -12.84 3.15
CA SER A 15 -29.19 -13.95 2.71
C SER A 15 -29.92 -15.14 2.08
N GLN A 16 -31.26 -15.20 2.12
CA GLN A 16 -32.00 -16.30 1.48
C GLN A 16 -32.07 -16.19 -0.05
N GLN A 17 -31.94 -14.97 -0.60
CA GLN A 17 -32.14 -14.71 -2.03
C GLN A 17 -30.95 -15.16 -2.90
N TYR A 18 -29.74 -15.21 -2.34
CA TYR A 18 -28.51 -15.50 -3.11
C TYR A 18 -28.14 -16.98 -3.16
N ASN A 19 -28.56 -17.79 -2.18
CA ASN A 19 -28.52 -19.25 -2.33
C ASN A 19 -29.34 -19.70 -3.56
N ARG A 20 -30.32 -18.89 -3.99
CA ARG A 20 -31.15 -19.14 -5.17
C ARG A 20 -30.40 -18.90 -6.48
N ILE A 21 -29.70 -17.76 -6.62
CA ILE A 21 -28.94 -17.40 -7.86
C ILE A 21 -27.68 -18.28 -8.03
N GLY A 22 -27.25 -19.00 -6.99
CA GLY A 22 -26.23 -20.04 -7.10
C GLY A 22 -24.78 -19.55 -7.13
N VAL A 23 -24.53 -18.28 -6.83
CA VAL A 23 -23.18 -17.65 -6.72
C VAL A 23 -22.50 -18.00 -5.38
N ALA A 24 -22.78 -19.18 -4.82
CA ALA A 24 -22.07 -19.64 -3.63
C ALA A 24 -20.60 -19.83 -4.01
N GLN A 25 -19.71 -19.26 -3.17
CA GLN A 25 -18.25 -19.37 -3.23
C GLN A 25 -17.84 -20.66 -3.94
N GLN A 26 -17.17 -20.56 -5.09
CA GLN A 26 -16.25 -21.63 -5.46
C GLN A 26 -15.28 -21.72 -4.29
N GLN A 27 -15.43 -22.73 -3.44
CA GLN A 27 -14.36 -23.11 -2.54
C GLN A 27 -13.14 -23.24 -3.42
N ALA A 28 -12.09 -22.47 -3.11
CA ALA A 28 -10.82 -22.58 -3.78
C ALA A 28 -10.50 -24.07 -3.86
N ALA A 29 -10.56 -24.63 -5.06
CA ALA A 29 -10.07 -25.96 -5.30
C ALA A 29 -8.61 -25.88 -4.89
N LYS A 30 -8.26 -26.44 -3.72
CA LYS A 30 -6.88 -26.80 -3.40
C LYS A 30 -6.35 -27.44 -4.67
N GLY A 31 -5.11 -27.12 -5.05
CA GLY A 31 -4.41 -27.66 -6.21
C GLY A 31 -4.39 -29.19 -6.24
N GLN A 32 -5.55 -29.78 -6.52
CA GLN A 32 -5.67 -31.04 -7.19
C GLN A 32 -5.24 -30.69 -8.59
N VAL A 33 -4.04 -31.15 -8.91
CA VAL A 33 -3.72 -31.58 -10.27
C VAL A 33 -4.97 -32.29 -10.75
N PHE A 34 -5.74 -31.61 -11.62
CA PHE A 34 -6.85 -32.27 -12.29
C PHE A 34 -6.21 -33.52 -12.90
N PRO A 35 -6.70 -34.75 -12.62
CA PRO A 35 -6.47 -35.78 -13.60
C PRO A 35 -6.97 -35.15 -14.89
N SER A 36 -6.17 -35.18 -15.95
CA SER A 36 -6.60 -34.77 -17.28
C SER A 36 -7.91 -35.51 -17.53
N ALA A 37 -9.03 -34.87 -17.21
CA ALA A 37 -10.32 -35.23 -17.74
C ALA A 37 -10.09 -34.94 -19.19
N ALA A 38 -9.81 -36.00 -19.94
CA ALA A 38 -9.48 -35.92 -21.34
C ALA A 38 -10.41 -34.88 -21.94
N SER A 39 -9.81 -33.80 -22.47
CA SER A 39 -10.53 -32.91 -23.36
C SER A 39 -11.34 -33.83 -24.28
N PRO A 40 -12.68 -33.69 -24.39
CA PRO A 40 -13.41 -34.49 -25.34
C PRO A 40 -12.64 -34.38 -26.65
N PRO A 41 -12.21 -35.51 -27.25
CA PRO A 41 -11.29 -35.49 -28.36
C PRO A 41 -11.86 -34.53 -29.39
N SER A 42 -11.07 -33.55 -29.80
CA SER A 42 -11.44 -32.66 -30.91
C SER A 42 -11.92 -33.58 -32.03
N HIS A 43 -13.21 -33.54 -32.35
CA HIS A 43 -13.82 -34.38 -33.39
C HIS A 43 -13.38 -33.81 -34.75
N VAL A 44 -12.09 -33.89 -35.05
CA VAL A 44 -11.44 -33.25 -36.19
C VAL A 44 -11.66 -34.12 -37.41
N THR A 45 -12.79 -33.89 -38.08
CA THR A 45 -12.90 -34.09 -39.53
C THR A 45 -12.71 -32.76 -40.24
N TRP A 46 -11.65 -32.03 -39.90
CA TRP A 46 -11.36 -30.71 -40.45
C TRP A 46 -10.59 -30.84 -41.76
N VAL A 47 -11.16 -30.36 -42.87
CA VAL A 47 -10.53 -30.49 -44.19
C VAL A 47 -9.41 -29.46 -44.33
N THR A 48 -8.17 -29.94 -44.47
CA THR A 48 -6.98 -29.12 -44.74
C THR A 48 -6.85 -28.80 -46.23
N GLY A 49 -6.42 -27.59 -46.57
CA GLY A 49 -6.27 -27.13 -47.96
C GLY A 49 -6.84 -25.72 -48.21
N PRO A 50 -6.74 -25.21 -49.45
CA PRO A 50 -7.33 -23.94 -49.83
C PRO A 50 -8.86 -23.98 -49.65
N LEU A 51 -9.44 -22.89 -49.11
CA LEU A 51 -10.87 -22.81 -48.86
C LEU A 51 -11.63 -22.88 -50.19
N GLN A 52 -12.53 -23.85 -50.32
CA GLN A 52 -13.44 -23.91 -51.46
C GLN A 52 -14.43 -22.74 -51.41
N LYS A 53 -14.23 -21.76 -52.29
CA LYS A 53 -15.00 -20.51 -52.28
C LYS A 53 -16.46 -20.66 -52.69
N GLU A 54 -16.73 -21.51 -53.68
CA GLU A 54 -18.08 -21.73 -54.20
C GLU A 54 -18.66 -23.05 -53.67
N PRO A 55 -19.91 -23.05 -53.18
CA PRO A 55 -20.56 -24.27 -52.75
C PRO A 55 -20.71 -25.26 -53.92
N PRO A 56 -20.67 -26.58 -53.66
CA PRO A 56 -21.08 -27.58 -54.64
C PRO A 56 -22.49 -27.27 -55.16
N LYS A 57 -22.79 -27.60 -56.44
CA LYS A 57 -24.11 -27.33 -57.04
C LYS A 57 -25.28 -27.96 -56.26
N GLU A 58 -25.00 -29.04 -55.55
CA GLU A 58 -25.95 -29.81 -54.74
C GLU A 58 -26.16 -29.22 -53.34
N PHE A 59 -25.30 -28.29 -52.91
CA PHE A 59 -25.40 -27.69 -51.58
C PHE A 59 -26.53 -26.66 -51.55
N VAL A 60 -27.60 -27.02 -50.83
CA VAL A 60 -28.71 -26.13 -50.53
C VAL A 60 -28.84 -26.08 -49.00
N PRO A 61 -28.52 -24.94 -48.36
CA PRO A 61 -28.60 -24.85 -46.91
C PRO A 61 -30.05 -24.94 -46.47
N GLN A 62 -30.34 -25.90 -45.58
CA GLN A 62 -31.69 -26.09 -45.05
C GLN A 62 -31.89 -25.23 -43.82
N LEU A 63 -33.04 -24.56 -43.77
CA LEU A 63 -33.44 -23.80 -42.59
C LEU A 63 -33.98 -24.79 -41.54
N LEU A 64 -33.28 -24.94 -40.43
CA LEU A 64 -33.71 -25.80 -39.33
C LEU A 64 -35.03 -25.30 -38.72
N ASP A 65 -35.91 -26.26 -38.38
CA ASP A 65 -37.13 -26.02 -37.61
C ASP A 65 -36.79 -25.27 -36.32
N PRO A 66 -37.53 -24.20 -35.96
CA PRO A 66 -37.23 -23.49 -34.75
C PRO A 66 -37.49 -24.29 -33.47
N GLU A 67 -38.31 -25.35 -33.47
CA GLU A 67 -38.43 -26.26 -32.32
C GLU A 67 -37.09 -26.92 -32.01
N PRO A 68 -36.65 -27.09 -30.74
CA PRO A 68 -37.40 -26.85 -29.50
C PRO A 68 -37.24 -25.42 -28.93
N ALA A 69 -36.73 -24.44 -29.69
CA ALA A 69 -36.44 -23.10 -29.19
C ALA A 69 -37.68 -22.30 -28.74
N TYR A 70 -38.89 -22.72 -29.10
CA TYR A 70 -40.14 -22.11 -28.63
C TYR A 70 -40.80 -22.89 -27.49
N GLN A 71 -40.21 -24.01 -27.07
CA GLN A 71 -40.62 -24.75 -25.88
C GLN A 71 -39.85 -24.29 -24.65
N LYS A 72 -40.43 -24.52 -23.48
CA LYS A 72 -39.75 -24.34 -22.21
C LYS A 72 -38.50 -25.24 -22.17
N PRO A 73 -37.31 -24.72 -21.81
CA PRO A 73 -36.12 -25.54 -21.63
C PRO A 73 -36.37 -26.67 -20.61
N ALA A 74 -36.02 -27.90 -20.99
CA ALA A 74 -36.06 -29.04 -20.08
C ALA A 74 -35.04 -28.85 -18.94
N PRO A 75 -35.30 -29.34 -17.71
CA PRO A 75 -34.41 -29.13 -16.57
C PRO A 75 -32.97 -29.63 -16.76
N ASP A 76 -32.79 -30.69 -17.53
CA ASP A 76 -31.50 -31.29 -17.91
C ASP A 76 -30.77 -30.51 -19.01
N ALA A 77 -31.50 -29.69 -19.78
CA ALA A 77 -30.94 -28.79 -20.78
C ALA A 77 -30.48 -27.44 -20.18
N ILE A 78 -30.64 -27.22 -18.88
CA ILE A 78 -30.15 -26.03 -18.17
C ILE A 78 -28.66 -26.24 -17.80
N PRO A 79 -27.76 -25.27 -18.06
CA PRO A 79 -26.35 -25.38 -17.68
C PRO A 79 -26.13 -25.73 -16.21
N SER A 80 -25.27 -26.72 -15.98
CA SER A 80 -24.74 -26.97 -14.64
C SER A 80 -23.89 -25.79 -14.15
N ARG A 81 -23.65 -25.71 -12.84
CA ARG A 81 -22.79 -24.67 -12.25
C ARG A 81 -21.33 -24.72 -12.73
N ALA A 82 -20.84 -25.90 -13.13
CA ALA A 82 -19.50 -26.06 -13.66
C ALA A 82 -19.50 -25.81 -15.18
N PRO A 83 -18.58 -24.99 -15.71
CA PRO A 83 -18.45 -24.83 -17.15
C PRO A 83 -17.97 -26.15 -17.77
N ALA A 84 -18.66 -26.59 -18.83
CA ALA A 84 -18.29 -27.80 -19.57
C ALA A 84 -17.16 -27.55 -20.58
N TYR A 85 -16.90 -26.28 -20.92
CA TYR A 85 -15.88 -25.86 -21.88
C TYR A 85 -15.01 -24.76 -21.27
N PRO A 86 -13.73 -24.65 -21.67
CA PRO A 86 -12.94 -23.46 -21.38
C PRO A 86 -13.52 -22.27 -22.15
N THR A 87 -14.18 -21.36 -21.44
CA THR A 87 -14.83 -20.17 -22.04
C THR A 87 -14.00 -18.89 -21.90
N GLN A 88 -12.93 -18.91 -21.10
CA GLN A 88 -12.08 -17.75 -20.83
C GLN A 88 -10.60 -18.15 -20.72
N GLY A 89 -9.70 -17.19 -20.93
CA GLY A 89 -8.25 -17.37 -20.77
C GLY A 89 -7.54 -18.09 -21.92
N ASP A 90 -6.26 -18.43 -21.70
CA ASP A 90 -5.39 -19.04 -22.71
C ASP A 90 -5.84 -20.43 -23.16
N ASP A 91 -6.50 -21.18 -22.28
CA ASP A 91 -7.00 -22.52 -22.60
C ASP A 91 -8.17 -22.48 -23.60
N ALA A 92 -9.05 -21.49 -23.48
CA ALA A 92 -10.11 -21.25 -24.46
C ALA A 92 -9.53 -20.86 -25.83
N PHE A 93 -8.49 -20.00 -25.84
CA PHE A 93 -7.81 -19.59 -27.06
C PHE A 93 -7.16 -20.79 -27.77
N LYS A 94 -6.45 -21.64 -27.03
CA LYS A 94 -5.83 -22.86 -27.57
C LYS A 94 -6.87 -23.85 -28.10
N ALA A 95 -8.01 -24.00 -27.42
CA ALA A 95 -9.05 -24.93 -27.81
C ALA A 95 -9.73 -24.56 -29.14
N PHE A 96 -9.91 -23.26 -29.42
CA PHE A 96 -10.64 -22.78 -30.60
C PHE A 96 -9.77 -22.17 -31.71
N GLN A 97 -8.43 -22.18 -31.56
CA GLN A 97 -7.52 -21.46 -32.46
C GLN A 97 -7.81 -21.66 -33.96
N LYS A 98 -7.96 -22.92 -34.41
CA LYS A 98 -8.21 -23.23 -35.83
C LYS A 98 -9.54 -22.65 -36.34
N VAL A 99 -10.58 -22.78 -35.51
CA VAL A 99 -11.93 -22.25 -35.81
C VAL A 99 -11.89 -20.73 -35.84
N ASP A 100 -11.16 -20.12 -34.91
CA ASP A 100 -11.02 -18.68 -34.81
C ASP A 100 -10.30 -18.10 -36.04
N GLU A 101 -9.16 -18.70 -36.42
CA GLU A 101 -8.41 -18.34 -37.63
C GLU A 101 -9.27 -18.44 -38.90
N HIS A 102 -10.06 -19.51 -39.02
CA HIS A 102 -10.97 -19.70 -40.15
C HIS A 102 -12.10 -18.68 -40.19
N ALA A 103 -12.82 -18.48 -39.08
CA ALA A 103 -13.92 -17.52 -39.02
C ALA A 103 -13.44 -16.09 -39.30
N MET A 104 -12.26 -15.71 -38.79
CA MET A 104 -11.64 -14.43 -39.13
C MET A 104 -11.31 -14.34 -40.62
N ALA A 105 -10.68 -15.36 -41.20
CA ALA A 105 -10.35 -15.37 -42.63
C ALA A 105 -11.59 -15.25 -43.53
N VAL A 106 -12.72 -15.86 -43.15
CA VAL A 106 -13.99 -15.70 -43.86
C VAL A 106 -14.57 -14.29 -43.66
N SER A 107 -14.40 -13.68 -42.48
CA SER A 107 -14.93 -12.33 -42.20
C SER A 107 -14.28 -11.24 -43.06
N TYR A 108 -13.02 -11.40 -43.46
CA TYR A 108 -12.32 -10.47 -44.35
C TYR A 108 -12.66 -10.64 -45.84
N GLN A 109 -13.34 -11.72 -46.22
CA GLN A 109 -13.78 -11.95 -47.59
C GLN A 109 -15.15 -11.31 -47.83
N GLU A 110 -15.43 -10.94 -49.08
CA GLU A 110 -16.78 -10.62 -49.52
C GLU A 110 -17.45 -11.87 -50.07
N GLN A 111 -18.74 -12.00 -49.80
CA GLN A 111 -19.57 -13.11 -50.25
C GLN A 111 -20.72 -12.56 -51.09
N ASN A 112 -20.97 -13.18 -52.24
CA ASN A 112 -21.97 -12.73 -53.20
C ASN A 112 -23.40 -13.17 -52.84
N SER A 113 -23.54 -14.15 -51.95
CA SER A 113 -24.83 -14.67 -51.49
C SER A 113 -24.72 -15.23 -50.06
N PHE A 114 -25.86 -15.41 -49.39
CA PHE A 114 -25.89 -16.07 -48.08
C PHE A 114 -25.45 -17.54 -48.18
N ASN A 115 -25.81 -18.25 -49.25
CA ASN A 115 -25.39 -19.64 -49.46
C ASN A 115 -23.87 -19.78 -49.51
N GLN A 116 -23.19 -18.85 -50.19
CA GLN A 116 -21.73 -18.80 -50.21
C GLN A 116 -21.15 -18.54 -48.82
N LEU A 117 -21.74 -17.60 -48.07
CA LEU A 117 -21.31 -17.29 -46.71
C LEU A 117 -21.42 -18.50 -45.78
N ILE A 118 -22.59 -19.14 -45.70
CA ILE A 118 -22.79 -20.25 -44.77
C ILE A 118 -21.96 -21.47 -45.15
N TRP A 119 -21.78 -21.71 -46.47
CA TRP A 119 -20.88 -22.74 -46.98
C TRP A 119 -19.45 -22.50 -46.50
N GLN A 120 -18.89 -21.32 -46.78
CA GLN A 120 -17.51 -20.99 -46.41
C GLN A 120 -17.31 -21.02 -44.90
N LEU A 121 -18.26 -20.50 -44.14
CA LEU A 121 -18.13 -20.36 -42.68
C LEU A 121 -18.19 -21.72 -41.97
N ILE A 122 -19.09 -22.63 -42.39
CA ILE A 122 -19.40 -23.86 -41.64
C ILE A 122 -19.04 -25.14 -42.41
N TYR A 123 -19.49 -25.27 -43.65
CA TYR A 123 -19.50 -26.56 -44.35
C TYR A 123 -18.21 -26.83 -45.13
N ALA A 124 -17.52 -25.81 -45.65
CA ALA A 124 -16.32 -25.94 -46.48
C ALA A 124 -15.13 -26.58 -45.74
N ARG A 125 -15.11 -26.48 -44.41
CA ARG A 125 -14.11 -27.12 -43.53
C ARG A 125 -14.61 -28.40 -42.86
N ASN A 126 -15.85 -28.79 -43.14
CA ASN A 126 -16.55 -29.91 -42.50
C ASN A 126 -16.55 -29.79 -40.96
N ILE A 127 -16.94 -28.61 -40.46
CA ILE A 127 -17.11 -28.36 -39.03
C ILE A 127 -18.39 -29.09 -38.59
N THR A 128 -18.21 -30.16 -37.80
CA THR A 128 -19.29 -31.06 -37.38
C THR A 128 -19.74 -30.80 -35.94
N SER A 129 -18.86 -30.25 -35.10
CA SER A 129 -19.14 -29.98 -33.70
C SER A 129 -20.02 -28.74 -33.52
N ASP A 130 -21.08 -28.86 -32.71
CA ASP A 130 -21.98 -27.74 -32.42
C ASP A 130 -21.24 -26.56 -31.81
N ILE A 131 -20.36 -26.82 -30.85
CA ILE A 131 -19.57 -25.77 -30.18
C ILE A 131 -18.64 -25.02 -31.14
N GLU A 132 -18.01 -25.72 -32.09
CA GLU A 132 -17.16 -25.11 -33.10
C GLU A 132 -17.97 -24.29 -34.12
N ARG A 133 -19.16 -24.77 -34.53
CA ARG A 133 -20.07 -24.01 -35.39
C ARG A 133 -20.53 -22.72 -34.71
N VAL A 134 -20.94 -22.81 -33.45
CA VAL A 134 -21.33 -21.66 -32.62
C VAL A 134 -20.17 -20.67 -32.48
N ARG A 135 -18.95 -21.17 -32.23
CA ARG A 135 -17.74 -20.35 -32.14
C ARG A 135 -17.43 -19.63 -33.45
N ALA A 136 -17.51 -20.34 -34.58
CA ALA A 136 -17.27 -19.77 -35.91
C ALA A 136 -18.26 -18.64 -36.22
N ILE A 137 -19.56 -18.87 -35.97
CA ILE A 137 -20.62 -17.86 -36.18
C ILE A 137 -20.42 -16.67 -35.26
N PHE A 138 -20.20 -16.91 -33.97
CA PHE A 138 -19.98 -15.86 -32.97
C PHE A 138 -18.82 -14.96 -33.36
N LEU A 139 -17.65 -15.56 -33.67
CA LEU A 139 -16.46 -14.78 -33.99
C LEU A 139 -16.62 -14.04 -35.31
N TRP A 140 -17.10 -14.70 -36.37
CA TRP A 140 -17.35 -14.06 -37.66
C TRP A 140 -18.27 -12.86 -37.51
N LEU A 141 -19.35 -13.01 -36.73
CA LEU A 141 -20.32 -11.93 -36.52
C LEU A 141 -19.73 -10.76 -35.73
N CYS A 142 -18.87 -11.04 -34.74
CA CYS A 142 -18.23 -10.00 -33.95
C CYS A 142 -17.09 -9.28 -34.70
N THR A 143 -16.50 -9.88 -35.73
CA THR A 143 -15.38 -9.29 -36.50
C THR A 143 -15.81 -8.70 -37.83
N LYS A 144 -16.91 -9.18 -38.45
CA LYS A 144 -17.39 -8.68 -39.74
C LYS A 144 -17.92 -7.25 -39.60
N ASP A 145 -17.46 -6.35 -40.48
CA ASP A 145 -18.08 -5.04 -40.62
C ASP A 145 -19.40 -5.14 -41.39
N LEU A 146 -20.48 -5.44 -40.66
CA LEU A 146 -21.80 -5.61 -41.25
C LEU A 146 -22.35 -4.31 -41.87
N HIS A 147 -21.84 -3.13 -41.47
CA HIS A 147 -22.29 -1.87 -42.06
C HIS A 147 -21.82 -1.68 -43.50
N GLN A 148 -20.76 -2.39 -43.89
CA GLN A 148 -20.22 -2.39 -45.26
C GLN A 148 -20.72 -3.56 -46.10
N MET A 149 -21.40 -4.53 -45.51
CA MET A 149 -21.92 -5.70 -46.23
C MET A 149 -23.09 -5.30 -47.16
N ASN A 150 -23.08 -5.84 -48.37
CA ASN A 150 -24.10 -5.59 -49.38
C ASN A 150 -24.33 -6.83 -50.26
N PHE A 151 -25.59 -7.24 -50.40
CA PHE A 151 -26.01 -8.26 -51.34
C PHE A 151 -26.88 -7.62 -52.43
N ASN A 152 -26.80 -8.15 -53.66
CA ASN A 152 -27.60 -7.67 -54.78
C ASN A 152 -28.88 -8.52 -54.92
N ASN A 153 -29.95 -7.94 -55.47
CA ASN A 153 -31.22 -8.65 -55.76
C ASN A 153 -31.85 -9.35 -54.55
N VAL A 154 -31.81 -8.70 -53.38
CA VAL A 154 -32.30 -9.25 -52.12
C VAL A 154 -33.83 -9.35 -52.11
N SER A 155 -34.34 -10.53 -51.76
CA SER A 155 -35.79 -10.79 -51.65
C SER A 155 -36.27 -10.50 -50.22
N PRO A 156 -37.51 -9.99 -50.04
CA PRO A 156 -38.09 -9.80 -48.70
C PRO A 156 -38.11 -11.11 -47.90
N GLY A 157 -37.70 -11.05 -46.64
CA GLY A 157 -37.61 -12.17 -45.71
C GLY A 157 -36.40 -13.08 -45.93
N SER A 158 -35.52 -12.80 -46.91
CA SER A 158 -34.33 -13.62 -47.14
C SER A 158 -33.26 -13.41 -46.05
N PRO A 159 -32.37 -14.38 -45.83
CA PRO A 159 -31.25 -14.20 -44.90
C PRO A 159 -30.37 -12.99 -45.24
N GLU A 160 -30.17 -12.70 -46.53
CA GLU A 160 -29.46 -11.50 -46.99
C GLU A 160 -30.15 -10.21 -46.54
N GLU A 161 -31.48 -10.13 -46.57
CA GLU A 161 -32.22 -8.96 -46.05
C GLU A 161 -31.97 -8.77 -44.56
N ILE A 162 -31.99 -9.85 -43.78
CA ILE A 162 -31.75 -9.82 -42.33
C ILE A 162 -30.32 -9.35 -42.04
N LEU A 163 -29.32 -9.87 -42.75
CA LEU A 163 -27.92 -9.47 -42.59
C LEU A 163 -27.72 -7.98 -42.94
N MET A 164 -28.35 -7.49 -44.00
CA MET A 164 -28.29 -6.08 -44.40
C MET A 164 -29.13 -5.17 -43.50
N GLY A 165 -30.17 -5.70 -42.85
CA GLY A 165 -31.13 -4.96 -42.04
C GLY A 165 -30.49 -4.18 -40.89
N ILE A 166 -29.35 -4.66 -40.36
CA ILE A 166 -28.57 -3.99 -39.30
C ILE A 166 -28.15 -2.57 -39.68
N ARG A 167 -27.90 -2.30 -40.98
CA ARG A 167 -27.55 -0.96 -41.49
C ARG A 167 -28.67 0.06 -41.33
N THR A 168 -29.90 -0.43 -41.32
CA THR A 168 -31.13 0.38 -41.26
C THR A 168 -31.84 0.24 -39.92
N GLY A 169 -31.25 -0.45 -38.95
CA GLY A 169 -31.87 -0.75 -37.65
C GLY A 169 -33.06 -1.71 -37.72
N LYS A 170 -33.33 -2.33 -38.88
CA LYS A 170 -34.41 -3.32 -39.07
C LYS A 170 -34.05 -4.70 -38.52
N SER A 171 -32.77 -4.95 -38.28
CA SER A 171 -32.28 -6.21 -37.72
C SER A 171 -31.26 -5.96 -36.61
N THR A 172 -31.18 -6.89 -35.68
CA THR A 172 -30.25 -6.89 -34.55
C THR A 172 -29.17 -7.95 -34.75
N TYR A 173 -28.04 -7.81 -34.03
CA TYR A 173 -27.03 -8.87 -33.95
C TYR A 173 -27.63 -10.22 -33.56
N ALA A 174 -28.61 -10.21 -32.64
CA ALA A 174 -29.24 -11.43 -32.15
C ALA A 174 -30.10 -12.12 -33.21
N GLN A 175 -30.79 -11.35 -34.07
CA GLN A 175 -31.52 -11.89 -35.22
C GLN A 175 -30.57 -12.49 -36.27
N ILE A 176 -29.47 -11.80 -36.58
CA ILE A 176 -28.46 -12.30 -37.52
C ILE A 176 -27.83 -13.60 -37.00
N PHE A 177 -27.45 -13.61 -35.72
CA PHE A 177 -26.88 -14.80 -35.08
C PHE A 177 -27.85 -15.99 -35.11
N GLN A 178 -29.14 -15.76 -34.80
CA GLN A 178 -30.17 -16.79 -34.88
C GLN A 178 -30.30 -17.35 -36.30
N THR A 179 -30.35 -16.47 -37.32
CA THR A 179 -30.44 -16.88 -38.73
C THR A 179 -29.24 -17.76 -39.12
N LEU A 180 -28.01 -17.32 -38.81
CA LEU A 180 -26.81 -18.10 -39.10
C LEU A 180 -26.82 -19.46 -38.39
N CYS A 181 -27.21 -19.51 -37.12
CA CYS A 181 -27.31 -20.77 -36.36
C CYS A 181 -28.29 -21.75 -37.01
N ARG A 182 -29.49 -21.29 -37.39
CA ARG A 182 -30.51 -22.19 -37.98
C ARG A 182 -30.07 -22.77 -39.32
N TYR A 183 -29.34 -22.02 -40.15
CA TYR A 183 -28.76 -22.54 -41.39
C TYR A 183 -27.47 -23.36 -41.19
N ALA A 184 -26.86 -23.28 -40.01
CA ALA A 184 -25.76 -24.13 -39.57
C ALA A 184 -26.24 -25.38 -38.81
N ASN A 185 -27.55 -25.67 -38.86
CA ASN A 185 -28.17 -26.79 -38.15
C ASN A 185 -28.01 -26.71 -36.62
N LEU A 186 -28.13 -25.51 -36.05
CA LEU A 186 -28.09 -25.24 -34.60
C LEU A 186 -29.42 -24.64 -34.15
N HIS A 187 -30.04 -25.22 -33.12
CA HIS A 187 -31.22 -24.64 -32.50
C HIS A 187 -30.83 -23.38 -31.72
N CYS A 188 -31.45 -22.25 -32.07
CA CYS A 188 -31.14 -20.95 -31.49
C CYS A 188 -32.42 -20.16 -31.23
N LYS A 189 -32.55 -19.66 -30.00
CA LYS A 189 -33.63 -18.82 -29.51
C LYS A 189 -33.19 -17.37 -29.49
N LEU A 190 -33.96 -16.50 -30.15
CA LEU A 190 -33.90 -15.06 -29.93
C LEU A 190 -34.57 -14.70 -28.59
N LEU A 191 -33.83 -14.02 -27.72
CA LEU A 191 -34.29 -13.55 -26.43
C LEU A 191 -34.48 -12.03 -26.48
N LEU A 192 -35.60 -11.57 -25.94
CA LEU A 192 -35.92 -10.16 -25.74
C LEU A 192 -36.02 -9.90 -24.24
N GLY A 193 -35.52 -8.76 -23.79
CA GLY A 193 -35.53 -8.42 -22.37
C GLY A 193 -34.94 -7.05 -22.07
N TYR A 194 -34.57 -6.87 -20.82
CA TYR A 194 -33.88 -5.69 -20.33
C TYR A 194 -32.39 -5.95 -20.17
N ALA A 195 -31.57 -4.95 -20.47
CA ALA A 195 -30.16 -4.94 -20.13
C ALA A 195 -29.74 -3.67 -19.41
N LYS A 196 -28.80 -3.80 -18.46
CA LYS A 196 -28.17 -2.68 -17.77
C LYS A 196 -27.07 -2.07 -18.65
N GLY A 197 -27.51 -1.42 -19.73
CA GLY A 197 -26.68 -0.85 -20.78
C GLY A 197 -26.04 0.49 -20.40
N ALA A 198 -25.63 1.27 -21.41
CA ALA A 198 -24.97 2.56 -21.22
C ALA A 198 -25.87 3.63 -20.58
N ASP A 199 -27.17 3.49 -20.74
CA ASP A 199 -28.22 4.37 -20.20
C ASP A 199 -28.66 3.98 -18.78
N TYR A 200 -28.27 2.80 -18.28
CA TYR A 200 -28.64 2.35 -16.95
C TYR A 200 -27.83 3.05 -15.85
N SER A 201 -28.49 3.38 -14.74
CA SER A 201 -27.87 3.82 -13.51
C SER A 201 -28.27 2.92 -12.34
N PRO A 202 -27.39 2.62 -11.37
CA PRO A 202 -27.72 1.73 -10.25
C PRO A 202 -29.00 2.14 -9.50
N GLY A 203 -29.97 1.23 -9.43
CA GLY A 203 -31.28 1.46 -8.80
C GLY A 203 -32.37 1.96 -9.75
N MET A 204 -32.06 2.17 -11.04
CA MET A 204 -33.05 2.45 -12.08
C MET A 204 -34.02 1.27 -12.23
N ARG A 205 -35.31 1.59 -12.33
CA ARG A 205 -36.38 0.64 -12.63
C ARG A 205 -36.66 0.64 -14.13
N PHE A 206 -36.97 -0.51 -14.70
CA PHE A 206 -37.37 -0.66 -16.09
C PHE A 206 -38.90 -0.54 -16.21
N SER A 207 -39.37 0.62 -16.69
CA SER A 207 -40.77 0.81 -17.10
C SER A 207 -40.90 0.59 -18.61
N GLY A 208 -41.95 -0.09 -19.06
CA GLY A 208 -42.14 -0.64 -20.43
C GLY A 208 -42.18 0.32 -21.64
N ALA A 209 -41.45 1.43 -21.62
CA ALA A 209 -41.22 2.31 -22.76
C ALA A 209 -39.70 2.48 -22.97
N SER A 210 -39.19 1.84 -24.03
CA SER A 210 -37.86 1.98 -24.67
C SER A 210 -36.56 1.90 -23.85
N THR A 211 -36.54 2.13 -22.54
CA THR A 211 -35.30 2.14 -21.73
C THR A 211 -34.78 0.73 -21.48
N GLY A 212 -33.48 0.53 -21.76
CA GLY A 212 -32.80 -0.74 -21.52
C GLY A 212 -33.29 -1.95 -22.33
N GLN A 213 -34.12 -1.78 -23.36
CA GLN A 213 -34.53 -2.89 -24.22
C GLN A 213 -33.32 -3.46 -24.95
N HIS A 214 -33.16 -4.78 -24.90
CA HIS A 214 -32.04 -5.46 -25.52
C HIS A 214 -32.42 -6.85 -26.02
N SER A 215 -31.64 -7.38 -26.96
CA SER A 215 -31.84 -8.71 -27.55
C SER A 215 -30.53 -9.48 -27.62
N TRP A 216 -30.57 -10.74 -27.21
CA TRP A 216 -29.44 -11.69 -27.26
C TRP A 216 -29.97 -13.09 -27.59
N ASN A 217 -29.14 -14.13 -27.47
CA ASN A 217 -29.53 -15.48 -27.87
C ASN A 217 -29.30 -16.53 -26.77
N ALA A 218 -30.07 -17.62 -26.87
CA ALA A 218 -29.71 -18.91 -26.30
C ALA A 218 -29.54 -19.93 -27.43
N VAL A 219 -28.44 -20.68 -27.44
CA VAL A 219 -28.14 -21.71 -28.45
C VAL A 219 -27.96 -23.06 -27.79
N LEU A 220 -28.54 -24.10 -28.38
CA LEU A 220 -28.43 -25.47 -27.87
C LEU A 220 -27.11 -26.08 -28.34
N VAL A 221 -26.24 -26.46 -27.40
CA VAL A 221 -24.94 -27.07 -27.67
C VAL A 221 -24.82 -28.33 -26.82
N ASP A 222 -24.59 -29.47 -27.47
CA ASP A 222 -24.44 -30.78 -26.81
C ASP A 222 -25.57 -31.04 -25.77
N GLY A 223 -26.82 -30.74 -26.15
CA GLY A 223 -28.01 -30.92 -25.32
C GLY A 223 -28.26 -29.85 -24.25
N THR A 224 -27.39 -28.84 -24.12
CA THR A 224 -27.51 -27.78 -23.10
C THR A 224 -27.69 -26.39 -23.73
N TRP A 225 -28.64 -25.59 -23.24
CA TRP A 225 -28.82 -24.21 -23.70
C TRP A 225 -27.73 -23.28 -23.16
N ARG A 226 -27.12 -22.46 -24.03
CA ARG A 226 -26.03 -21.54 -23.68
C ARG A 226 -26.35 -20.13 -24.12
N LEU A 227 -26.09 -19.15 -23.26
CA LEU A 227 -26.36 -17.74 -23.54
C LEU A 227 -25.23 -17.10 -24.36
N VAL A 228 -25.60 -16.34 -25.39
CA VAL A 228 -24.66 -15.66 -26.27
C VAL A 228 -25.16 -14.24 -26.54
N ASP A 229 -24.27 -13.25 -26.40
CA ASP A 229 -24.53 -11.88 -26.83
C ASP A 229 -23.41 -11.34 -27.72
N CYS A 230 -23.66 -11.41 -29.03
CA CYS A 230 -22.73 -10.91 -30.04
C CYS A 230 -22.65 -9.37 -30.07
N HIS A 231 -23.71 -8.65 -29.68
CA HIS A 231 -23.70 -7.19 -29.69
C HIS A 231 -22.75 -6.65 -28.63
N TRP A 232 -22.85 -7.15 -27.39
CA TRP A 232 -21.97 -6.73 -26.30
C TRP A 232 -20.57 -7.31 -26.44
N ALA A 233 -20.41 -8.48 -27.07
CA ALA A 233 -19.10 -9.03 -27.43
C ALA A 233 -18.34 -8.17 -28.47
N ALA A 234 -19.04 -7.59 -29.45
CA ALA A 234 -18.44 -6.89 -30.59
C ALA A 234 -18.09 -5.41 -30.32
N ARG A 235 -18.05 -4.95 -29.06
CA ARG A 235 -17.96 -3.52 -28.70
C ARG A 235 -16.60 -2.92 -29.12
N ARG A 236 -16.58 -2.20 -30.26
CA ARG A 236 -15.42 -1.48 -30.84
C ARG A 236 -14.97 -0.28 -29.99
N LEU A 237 -13.69 -0.21 -29.61
CA LEU A 237 -12.95 1.06 -29.61
C LEU A 237 -12.27 1.18 -30.98
N ILE A 238 -12.46 2.30 -31.67
CA ILE A 238 -11.97 2.51 -33.03
C ILE A 238 -10.48 2.87 -32.98
N VAL A 239 -9.60 1.94 -33.37
CA VAL A 239 -8.26 2.25 -33.92
C VAL A 239 -7.97 1.31 -35.11
N LYS A 240 -7.25 1.85 -36.10
CA LYS A 240 -7.16 1.43 -37.51
C LYS A 240 -6.57 0.02 -37.77
N ARG A 241 -7.22 -0.67 -38.73
CA ARG A 241 -6.80 -1.80 -39.59
C ARG A 241 -6.33 -3.10 -38.89
N ALA A 242 -7.12 -4.15 -39.06
CA ALA A 242 -6.90 -5.47 -38.49
C ALA A 242 -5.88 -6.32 -39.30
N SER A 243 -4.96 -6.97 -38.58
CA SER A 243 -4.15 -8.11 -39.04
C SER A 243 -4.33 -9.27 -38.05
N VAL A 244 -4.03 -10.51 -38.45
CA VAL A 244 -4.28 -11.74 -37.65
C VAL A 244 -3.67 -11.70 -36.25
N GLU A 245 -2.54 -11.00 -36.05
CA GLU A 245 -1.90 -10.81 -34.74
C GLU A 245 -2.47 -9.61 -33.94
N ASN A 246 -3.18 -8.69 -34.60
CA ASN A 246 -3.70 -7.43 -34.04
C ASN A 246 -5.23 -7.41 -33.83
N VAL A 247 -5.96 -8.54 -34.00
CA VAL A 247 -7.40 -8.65 -33.67
C VAL A 247 -7.66 -8.70 -32.14
N ARG A 248 -6.69 -8.26 -31.31
CA ARG A 248 -6.84 -8.14 -29.86
C ARG A 248 -7.28 -6.73 -29.44
N TYR A 249 -8.39 -6.25 -30.01
CA TYR A 249 -9.11 -5.02 -29.60
C TYR A 249 -10.58 -5.15 -30.09
N ILE A 250 -11.67 -5.38 -29.34
CA ILE A 250 -11.98 -5.67 -27.93
C ILE A 250 -13.12 -6.72 -27.97
N LEU A 251 -12.84 -7.92 -28.46
CA LEU A 251 -13.82 -9.01 -28.37
C LEU A 251 -13.98 -9.38 -26.90
N ASP A 252 -15.16 -9.11 -26.33
CA ASP A 252 -15.44 -9.53 -24.97
C ASP A 252 -16.01 -10.94 -24.94
N THR A 253 -15.12 -11.94 -24.86
CA THR A 253 -15.49 -13.36 -24.83
C THR A 253 -16.28 -13.79 -23.58
N PHE A 254 -16.46 -12.92 -22.58
CA PHE A 254 -17.40 -13.18 -21.49
C PHE A 254 -18.81 -13.48 -22.00
N TYR A 255 -19.21 -12.83 -23.10
CA TYR A 255 -20.54 -13.00 -23.70
C TYR A 255 -20.64 -14.22 -24.64
N PHE A 256 -19.59 -15.02 -24.77
CA PHE A 256 -19.62 -16.31 -25.46
C PHE A 256 -19.92 -17.43 -24.46
N LEU A 257 -21.11 -18.03 -24.56
CA LEU A 257 -21.59 -19.09 -23.65
C LEU A 257 -21.56 -18.63 -22.18
N ALA A 258 -22.01 -17.40 -21.96
CA ALA A 258 -21.96 -16.74 -20.67
C ALA A 258 -22.68 -17.57 -19.61
N ASN A 259 -22.10 -17.66 -18.41
CA ASN A 259 -22.73 -18.36 -17.30
C ASN A 259 -24.03 -17.62 -16.92
N PRO A 260 -25.20 -18.30 -16.89
CA PRO A 260 -26.47 -17.65 -16.55
C PRO A 260 -26.45 -16.89 -15.22
N SER A 261 -25.78 -17.43 -14.20
CA SER A 261 -25.66 -16.81 -12.86
C SER A 261 -24.80 -15.54 -12.85
N GLN A 262 -23.98 -15.33 -13.89
CA GLN A 262 -23.18 -14.13 -14.09
C GLN A 262 -23.89 -13.14 -15.03
N LEU A 263 -24.44 -13.62 -16.15
CA LEU A 263 -25.11 -12.77 -17.14
C LEU A 263 -26.37 -12.11 -16.57
N ILE A 264 -27.08 -12.77 -15.64
CA ILE A 264 -28.28 -12.21 -14.98
C ILE A 264 -28.03 -10.88 -14.26
N TYR A 265 -26.78 -10.54 -13.92
CA TYR A 265 -26.50 -9.23 -13.31
C TYR A 265 -26.77 -8.06 -14.27
N THR A 266 -26.66 -8.31 -15.58
CA THR A 266 -26.83 -7.30 -16.62
C THR A 266 -27.95 -7.60 -17.61
N HIS A 267 -28.39 -8.85 -17.78
CA HIS A 267 -29.41 -9.25 -18.76
C HIS A 267 -30.59 -9.95 -18.09
N PHE A 268 -31.79 -9.43 -18.27
CA PHE A 268 -33.04 -10.01 -17.74
C PHE A 268 -34.01 -10.29 -18.88
N PRO A 269 -34.25 -11.57 -19.25
CA PRO A 269 -35.19 -11.91 -20.32
C PRO A 269 -36.64 -11.68 -19.89
N HIS A 270 -37.50 -11.29 -20.85
CA HIS A 270 -38.94 -11.15 -20.60
C HIS A 270 -39.60 -12.49 -20.23
N ASP A 271 -39.10 -13.59 -20.80
CA ASP A 271 -39.51 -14.94 -20.43
C ASP A 271 -38.57 -15.49 -19.35
N LYS A 272 -39.13 -15.74 -18.17
CA LYS A 272 -38.41 -16.20 -16.97
C LYS A 272 -37.70 -17.55 -17.18
N ASP A 273 -38.21 -18.42 -18.04
CA ASP A 273 -37.64 -19.76 -18.24
C ASP A 273 -36.30 -19.68 -18.98
N TRP A 274 -36.07 -18.60 -19.73
CA TRP A 274 -34.84 -18.32 -20.46
C TRP A 274 -33.79 -17.57 -19.65
N GLN A 275 -34.02 -17.36 -18.34
CA GLN A 275 -32.93 -16.99 -17.43
C GLN A 275 -31.90 -18.11 -17.30
N LEU A 276 -32.29 -19.37 -17.59
CA LEU A 276 -31.46 -20.57 -17.44
C LEU A 276 -30.83 -20.69 -16.03
N LEU A 277 -31.55 -20.19 -15.03
CA LEU A 277 -31.22 -20.34 -13.62
C LEU A 277 -32.06 -21.46 -13.02
N HIS A 278 -31.47 -22.26 -12.14
CA HIS A 278 -32.22 -23.22 -11.34
C HIS A 278 -33.29 -22.57 -10.46
N HIS A 279 -33.05 -21.32 -10.03
CA HIS A 279 -34.03 -20.49 -9.34
C HIS A 279 -34.09 -19.13 -10.03
N PRO A 280 -35.02 -18.95 -10.98
CA PRO A 280 -35.23 -17.67 -11.65
C PRO A 280 -35.58 -16.55 -10.66
N ILE A 281 -35.13 -15.34 -10.96
CA ILE A 281 -35.40 -14.13 -10.18
C ILE A 281 -36.51 -13.29 -10.83
N THR A 282 -37.15 -12.42 -10.07
CA THR A 282 -38.11 -11.45 -10.59
C THR A 282 -37.41 -10.21 -11.15
N LEU A 283 -38.14 -9.40 -11.92
CA LEU A 283 -37.63 -8.11 -12.41
C LEU A 283 -37.24 -7.17 -11.26
N GLU A 284 -38.04 -7.15 -10.19
CA GLU A 284 -37.76 -6.33 -9.01
C GLU A 284 -36.45 -6.75 -8.36
N GLU A 285 -36.19 -8.05 -8.25
CA GLU A 285 -34.93 -8.59 -7.71
C GLU A 285 -33.76 -8.23 -8.62
N PHE A 286 -33.90 -8.38 -9.94
CA PHE A 286 -32.88 -7.99 -10.92
C PHE A 286 -32.48 -6.51 -10.82
N GLU A 287 -33.45 -5.61 -10.70
CA GLU A 287 -33.25 -4.17 -10.55
C GLU A 287 -32.51 -3.81 -9.25
N THR A 288 -32.62 -4.64 -8.22
CA THR A 288 -31.84 -4.47 -6.99
C THR A 288 -30.40 -4.94 -7.12
N LEU A 289 -30.03 -5.76 -8.11
CA LEU A 289 -28.66 -6.23 -8.27
C LEU A 289 -27.70 -5.10 -8.68
N PRO A 290 -26.49 -5.01 -8.12
CA PRO A 290 -25.49 -4.04 -8.51
C PRO A 290 -25.09 -4.23 -9.97
N LEU A 291 -24.61 -3.14 -10.59
CA LEU A 291 -24.08 -3.22 -11.94
C LEU A 291 -22.66 -3.77 -11.86
N VAL A 292 -22.50 -5.06 -12.13
CA VAL A 292 -21.18 -5.68 -12.31
C VAL A 292 -20.94 -5.93 -13.80
N LYS A 293 -19.74 -5.59 -14.27
CA LYS A 293 -19.34 -5.71 -15.68
C LYS A 293 -18.56 -7.01 -15.91
N SER A 294 -18.37 -7.41 -17.16
CA SER A 294 -17.64 -8.63 -17.54
C SER A 294 -16.27 -8.77 -16.85
N ALA A 295 -15.52 -7.68 -16.69
CA ALA A 295 -14.23 -7.66 -16.00
C ALA A 295 -14.31 -8.16 -14.55
N PHE A 296 -15.42 -7.91 -13.84
CA PHE A 296 -15.63 -8.42 -12.48
C PHE A 296 -15.55 -9.95 -12.43
N PHE A 297 -16.20 -10.61 -13.38
CA PHE A 297 -16.23 -12.07 -13.47
C PHE A 297 -14.94 -12.64 -14.03
N LYS A 298 -14.33 -11.99 -15.03
CA LYS A 298 -13.03 -12.40 -15.59
C LYS A 298 -11.92 -12.41 -14.54
N TYR A 299 -11.94 -11.43 -13.63
CA TYR A 299 -10.99 -11.33 -12.52
C TYR A 299 -11.41 -12.16 -11.29
N ASN A 300 -12.52 -12.90 -11.38
CA ASN A 300 -13.08 -13.72 -10.30
C ASN A 300 -13.24 -12.93 -8.99
N LEU A 301 -13.74 -11.69 -9.11
CA LEU A 301 -14.04 -10.83 -7.96
C LEU A 301 -15.35 -11.25 -7.30
N SER A 302 -15.55 -10.82 -6.06
CA SER A 302 -16.76 -11.13 -5.29
C SER A 302 -17.27 -9.94 -4.46
N LEU A 303 -18.58 -9.87 -4.28
CA LEU A 303 -19.23 -8.85 -3.48
C LEU A 303 -19.35 -9.32 -2.02
N LEU A 304 -18.51 -8.77 -1.13
CA LEU A 304 -18.43 -9.19 0.26
C LEU A 304 -19.33 -8.38 1.19
N SER A 305 -19.38 -7.06 1.00
CA SER A 305 -20.16 -6.15 1.87
C SER A 305 -21.60 -5.92 1.41
N HIS A 306 -21.79 -5.39 0.21
CA HIS A 306 -23.08 -4.93 -0.30
C HIS A 306 -23.44 -5.65 -1.60
N ARG A 307 -24.66 -6.15 -1.70
CA ARG A 307 -25.13 -6.90 -2.87
C ARG A 307 -26.34 -6.27 -3.54
N THR A 308 -26.69 -5.05 -3.15
CA THR A 308 -27.75 -4.24 -3.74
C THR A 308 -27.15 -3.04 -4.47
N ALA A 309 -27.72 -2.66 -5.61
CA ALA A 309 -27.28 -1.54 -6.44
C ALA A 309 -27.30 -0.20 -5.70
N VAL A 310 -28.25 -0.04 -4.78
CA VAL A 310 -28.38 1.14 -3.93
C VAL A 310 -27.90 0.78 -2.52
N ILE A 311 -26.94 1.55 -2.01
CA ILE A 311 -26.41 1.43 -0.65
C ILE A 311 -26.94 2.60 0.16
N LEU A 312 -27.84 2.32 1.10
CA LEU A 312 -28.38 3.32 2.02
C LEU A 312 -27.61 3.26 3.34
N PHE A 313 -27.14 4.41 3.83
CA PHE A 313 -26.43 4.49 5.09
C PHE A 313 -26.63 5.86 5.76
N SER A 314 -26.57 5.87 7.09
CA SER A 314 -26.71 7.07 7.92
C SER A 314 -25.44 7.40 8.72
N ASP A 315 -24.50 6.46 8.79
CA ASP A 315 -23.19 6.68 9.39
C ASP A 315 -22.36 7.63 8.52
N PRO A 316 -21.46 8.43 9.12
CA PRO A 316 -20.68 9.41 8.37
C PRO A 316 -19.69 8.80 7.36
N GLU A 317 -19.42 7.50 7.46
CA GLU A 317 -18.57 6.74 6.56
C GLU A 317 -19.23 5.39 6.23
N VAL A 318 -19.13 4.97 4.97
CA VAL A 318 -19.55 3.64 4.52
C VAL A 318 -18.34 2.84 4.01
N ARG A 319 -18.30 1.55 4.36
CA ARG A 319 -17.25 0.60 3.94
C ARG A 319 -17.79 -0.37 2.89
N VAL A 320 -17.28 -0.30 1.67
CA VAL A 320 -17.60 -1.21 0.56
C VAL A 320 -16.42 -2.15 0.33
N VAL A 321 -16.63 -3.45 0.52
CA VAL A 321 -15.63 -4.51 0.41
C VAL A 321 -15.88 -5.41 -0.81
N VAL A 322 -14.84 -5.59 -1.62
CA VAL A 322 -14.78 -6.49 -2.79
C VAL A 322 -13.68 -7.52 -2.56
N GLY A 323 -14.01 -8.81 -2.72
CA GLY A 323 -13.04 -9.91 -2.61
C GLY A 323 -12.38 -10.22 -3.95
N PHE A 324 -11.15 -10.71 -3.89
CA PHE A 324 -10.39 -11.23 -5.02
C PHE A 324 -9.92 -12.67 -4.73
N PRO A 325 -9.42 -13.43 -5.72
CA PRO A 325 -8.94 -14.79 -5.50
C PRO A 325 -7.85 -14.88 -4.43
N LYS A 326 -7.81 -15.99 -3.69
CA LYS A 326 -6.73 -16.23 -2.70
C LYS A 326 -5.36 -16.21 -3.38
N ASP A 327 -4.36 -15.71 -2.66
CA ASP A 327 -2.97 -15.59 -3.11
C ASP A 327 -2.76 -14.68 -4.35
N ALA A 328 -3.76 -13.83 -4.66
CA ALA A 328 -3.74 -12.87 -5.77
C ALA A 328 -3.66 -11.41 -5.30
N GLU A 329 -3.24 -11.16 -4.06
CA GLU A 329 -3.18 -9.81 -3.47
C GLU A 329 -2.22 -8.87 -4.21
N ASN A 330 -1.26 -9.44 -4.93
CA ASN A 330 -0.30 -8.70 -5.76
C ASN A 330 -0.63 -8.72 -7.24
N SER A 331 -1.72 -9.39 -7.63
CA SER A 331 -2.13 -9.55 -9.03
C SER A 331 -3.09 -8.46 -9.48
N PHE A 332 -3.64 -7.66 -8.58
CA PHE A 332 -4.63 -6.65 -8.91
C PHE A 332 -4.26 -5.27 -8.38
N LEU A 333 -4.62 -4.26 -9.16
CA LEU A 333 -4.68 -2.87 -8.74
C LEU A 333 -6.14 -2.43 -8.75
N PHE A 334 -6.55 -1.71 -7.72
CA PHE A 334 -7.90 -1.16 -7.60
C PHE A 334 -7.84 0.36 -7.55
N THR A 335 -8.86 0.99 -8.11
CA THR A 335 -9.14 2.42 -7.91
C THR A 335 -10.64 2.64 -7.97
N ILE A 336 -11.11 3.80 -7.54
CA ILE A 336 -12.53 4.16 -7.57
C ILE A 336 -12.73 5.52 -8.23
N GLY A 337 -13.94 5.75 -8.71
CA GLY A 337 -14.47 7.06 -9.07
C GLY A 337 -15.67 7.37 -8.19
N LEU A 338 -15.77 8.63 -7.76
CA LEU A 338 -16.89 9.13 -6.97
C LEU A 338 -17.40 10.45 -7.56
N SER A 339 -18.68 10.50 -7.91
CA SER A 339 -19.36 11.71 -8.38
C SER A 339 -20.69 11.89 -7.66
N PHE A 340 -21.20 13.12 -7.64
CA PHE A 340 -22.59 13.34 -7.24
C PHE A 340 -23.53 12.66 -8.23
N ASP A 341 -24.63 12.09 -7.73
CA ASP A 341 -25.70 11.54 -8.57
C ASP A 341 -26.76 12.62 -8.83
N ASP A 342 -26.31 13.68 -9.52
CA ASP A 342 -27.11 14.80 -10.02
C ASP A 342 -26.83 15.02 -11.51
N ASN A 343 -27.51 15.99 -12.12
CA ASN A 343 -27.40 16.25 -13.57
C ASN A 343 -25.99 16.66 -14.00
N ASP A 344 -25.24 17.32 -13.11
CA ASP A 344 -23.89 17.80 -13.41
C ASP A 344 -22.83 16.71 -13.19
N SER A 345 -23.17 15.65 -12.45
CA SER A 345 -22.27 14.55 -12.08
C SER A 345 -20.94 15.08 -11.53
N ALA A 346 -21.00 16.14 -10.72
CA ALA A 346 -19.83 16.87 -10.30
C ALA A 346 -18.91 15.99 -9.44
N GLU A 347 -17.60 16.10 -9.68
CA GLU A 347 -16.56 15.34 -8.97
C GLU A 347 -15.86 16.17 -7.89
N HIS A 348 -16.36 17.39 -7.63
CA HIS A 348 -15.77 18.34 -6.69
C HIS A 348 -16.84 18.90 -5.75
N TYR A 349 -16.48 19.05 -4.48
CA TYR A 349 -17.28 19.74 -3.47
C TYR A 349 -16.46 20.89 -2.88
N LYS A 350 -16.91 22.13 -3.05
CA LYS A 350 -16.19 23.34 -2.59
C LYS A 350 -14.72 23.35 -3.02
N ASN A 351 -14.45 23.08 -4.30
CA ASN A 351 -13.12 22.96 -4.91
C ASN A 351 -12.24 21.80 -4.40
N VAL A 352 -12.77 20.89 -3.58
CA VAL A 352 -12.08 19.67 -3.16
C VAL A 352 -12.62 18.49 -3.96
N SER A 353 -11.74 17.73 -4.62
CA SER A 353 -12.13 16.51 -5.32
C SER A 353 -12.82 15.52 -4.38
N LEU A 354 -13.90 14.88 -4.83
CA LEU A 354 -14.59 13.84 -4.07
C LEU A 354 -13.70 12.63 -3.78
N MET A 355 -12.64 12.41 -4.56
CA MET A 355 -11.65 11.38 -4.27
C MET A 355 -10.93 11.60 -2.94
N ARG A 356 -10.82 12.85 -2.46
CA ARG A 356 -10.31 13.16 -1.11
C ARG A 356 -11.25 12.71 0.02
N TYR A 357 -12.50 12.39 -0.29
CA TYR A 357 -13.47 11.82 0.64
C TYR A 357 -13.53 10.28 0.54
N THR A 358 -12.54 9.70 -0.11
CA THR A 358 -12.41 8.26 -0.24
C THR A 358 -11.02 7.80 0.17
N ARG A 359 -10.95 6.57 0.69
CA ARG A 359 -9.70 5.84 0.81
C ARG A 359 -9.93 4.36 0.51
N GLN A 360 -8.87 3.64 0.20
CA GLN A 360 -8.90 2.21 -0.01
C GLN A 360 -7.74 1.52 0.71
N GLU A 361 -7.92 0.24 1.02
CA GLU A 361 -6.91 -0.60 1.66
C GLU A 361 -7.06 -2.03 1.15
N VAL A 362 -5.94 -2.66 0.78
CA VAL A 362 -5.87 -4.09 0.45
C VAL A 362 -5.59 -4.88 1.72
N ILE A 363 -6.53 -5.74 2.11
CA ILE A 363 -6.44 -6.59 3.29
C ILE A 363 -6.06 -8.00 2.81
N ALA A 364 -4.76 -8.23 2.66
CA ALA A 364 -4.22 -9.46 2.07
C ALA A 364 -4.68 -10.74 2.78
N GLN A 365 -4.72 -10.73 4.12
CA GLN A 365 -5.14 -11.87 4.93
C GLN A 365 -6.59 -12.31 4.65
N GLU A 366 -7.45 -11.37 4.27
CA GLU A 366 -8.86 -11.61 3.95
C GLU A 366 -9.09 -11.75 2.43
N SER A 367 -8.05 -11.59 1.60
CA SER A 367 -8.14 -11.58 0.14
C SER A 367 -9.19 -10.60 -0.37
N CYS A 368 -9.20 -9.38 0.19
CA CYS A 368 -10.17 -8.35 -0.19
C CYS A 368 -9.58 -6.94 -0.23
N VAL A 369 -10.27 -6.06 -0.93
CA VAL A 369 -10.05 -4.61 -0.89
C VAL A 369 -11.26 -3.94 -0.25
N ALA A 370 -11.00 -3.01 0.68
CA ALA A 370 -12.01 -2.20 1.33
C ALA A 370 -11.91 -0.76 0.85
N PHE A 371 -13.03 -0.20 0.40
CA PHE A 371 -13.20 1.20 0.04
C PHE A 371 -14.02 1.90 1.12
N TYR A 372 -13.48 2.97 1.67
CA TYR A 372 -14.14 3.80 2.69
C TYR A 372 -14.54 5.12 2.04
N ILE A 373 -15.82 5.47 2.13
CA ILE A 373 -16.38 6.66 1.52
C ILE A 373 -17.08 7.47 2.59
N ARG A 374 -16.69 8.74 2.76
CA ARG A 374 -17.33 9.66 3.71
C ARG A 374 -17.93 10.88 3.00
N PRO A 375 -19.24 10.85 2.69
CA PRO A 375 -19.86 11.90 1.90
C PRO A 375 -19.69 13.30 2.52
N PRO A 376 -19.30 14.32 1.73
CA PRO A 376 -19.18 15.70 2.22
C PRO A 376 -20.53 16.33 2.60
N ARG A 377 -21.64 15.79 2.10
CA ARG A 377 -23.02 16.24 2.40
C ARG A 377 -23.99 15.07 2.26
N PRO A 378 -25.17 15.12 2.90
CA PRO A 378 -26.26 14.22 2.53
C PRO A 378 -26.61 14.35 1.05
N GLY A 379 -26.95 13.22 0.43
CA GLY A 379 -27.26 13.16 -1.00
C GLY A 379 -27.03 11.80 -1.63
N ALA A 380 -27.24 11.75 -2.94
CA ALA A 380 -26.97 10.59 -3.76
C ALA A 380 -25.61 10.75 -4.47
N TYR A 381 -24.86 9.66 -4.58
CA TYR A 381 -23.55 9.61 -5.23
C TYR A 381 -23.43 8.37 -6.11
N LYS A 382 -22.64 8.44 -7.18
CA LYS A 382 -22.25 7.29 -8.00
C LYS A 382 -20.86 6.83 -7.60
N LEU A 383 -20.74 5.58 -7.18
CA LEU A 383 -19.47 4.92 -6.88
C LEU A 383 -19.15 3.94 -8.00
N LEU A 384 -18.03 4.16 -8.69
CA LEU A 384 -17.50 3.26 -9.71
C LEU A 384 -16.23 2.61 -9.16
N ILE A 385 -16.16 1.28 -9.20
CA ILE A 385 -14.99 0.50 -8.79
C ILE A 385 -14.30 -0.01 -10.06
N TYR A 386 -13.01 0.21 -10.13
CA TYR A 386 -12.14 -0.23 -11.21
C TYR A 386 -11.12 -1.24 -10.71
N ALA A 387 -10.78 -2.19 -11.57
CA ALA A 387 -9.71 -3.14 -11.32
C ALA A 387 -8.82 -3.30 -12.56
N LYS A 388 -7.54 -3.57 -12.33
CA LYS A 388 -6.55 -3.90 -13.33
C LYS A 388 -5.77 -5.12 -12.87
N GLN A 389 -5.60 -6.12 -13.73
CA GLN A 389 -4.72 -7.26 -13.46
C GLN A 389 -3.28 -6.87 -13.83
N ARG A 390 -2.32 -7.22 -12.98
CA ARG A 390 -0.89 -7.06 -13.26
C ARG A 390 -0.42 -8.22 -14.14
N ASP A 391 0.32 -7.91 -15.20
CA ASP A 391 0.99 -8.94 -16.01
C ASP A 391 2.05 -9.64 -15.16
N SER A 392 1.99 -10.96 -15.08
CA SER A 392 2.91 -11.82 -14.34
C SER A 392 4.32 -11.91 -14.95
N GLY A 393 4.76 -10.91 -15.73
CA GLY A 393 5.96 -11.01 -16.58
C GLY A 393 6.76 -9.75 -16.89
N SER A 394 6.38 -8.53 -16.46
CA SER A 394 7.18 -7.32 -16.72
C SER A 394 7.63 -6.65 -15.43
N ASN A 395 8.81 -7.03 -14.96
CA ASN A 395 9.54 -6.34 -13.90
C ASN A 395 10.34 -5.14 -14.44
N GLN A 396 9.82 -4.41 -15.42
CA GLN A 396 10.49 -3.25 -16.02
C GLN A 396 9.53 -2.07 -16.20
N ASP A 397 9.97 -0.96 -15.65
CA ASP A 397 9.67 0.45 -15.95
C ASP A 397 8.35 1.04 -15.42
N VAL A 398 8.45 1.59 -14.21
CA VAL A 398 7.56 2.63 -13.69
C VAL A 398 8.07 3.96 -14.24
N GLU A 399 7.52 4.42 -15.36
CA GLU A 399 7.61 5.82 -15.76
C GLU A 399 6.42 6.62 -15.21
N THR A 400 6.79 7.74 -14.61
CA THR A 400 5.94 8.82 -14.13
C THR A 400 4.84 9.19 -15.12
N ALA A 401 3.60 9.26 -14.65
CA ALA A 401 2.49 9.82 -15.41
C ALA A 401 2.73 11.30 -15.71
N SER A 402 3.31 11.58 -16.88
CA SER A 402 3.27 12.89 -17.53
C SER A 402 2.41 12.80 -18.79
N VAL A 403 1.48 13.75 -18.91
CA VAL A 403 0.66 13.98 -20.10
C VAL A 403 1.56 14.17 -21.32
N GLY A 404 1.51 13.25 -22.29
CA GLY A 404 2.26 13.36 -23.53
C GLY A 404 2.20 12.10 -24.41
N SER A 405 1.70 12.27 -25.62
CA SER A 405 1.48 11.25 -26.66
C SER A 405 2.75 10.56 -27.17
N ASN A 406 2.77 9.23 -27.25
CA ASN A 406 2.82 8.46 -28.51
C ASN A 406 2.90 6.94 -28.24
N ALA A 407 2.08 6.20 -28.97
CA ALA A 407 1.73 4.80 -28.74
C ALA A 407 2.74 3.79 -29.34
N SER A 408 2.95 2.66 -28.66
CA SER A 408 3.04 1.30 -29.27
C SER A 408 3.23 0.14 -28.24
N SER A 409 2.44 0.12 -27.15
CA SER A 409 2.34 -1.04 -26.23
C SER A 409 1.01 -1.10 -25.43
N GLY A 410 -0.01 -0.37 -25.88
CA GLY A 410 -0.88 0.41 -24.99
C GLY A 410 -2.13 -0.18 -24.34
N GLU A 411 -2.46 -1.49 -24.40
CA GLU A 411 -3.80 -1.92 -23.90
C GLU A 411 -3.90 -3.06 -22.87
N LYS A 412 -2.83 -3.76 -22.52
CA LYS A 412 -2.86 -4.68 -21.35
C LYS A 412 -2.87 -3.96 -19.99
N ASN A 413 -2.80 -2.63 -20.01
CA ASN A 413 -2.48 -1.81 -18.85
C ASN A 413 -3.57 -0.85 -18.38
N LEU A 414 -4.81 -0.90 -18.91
CA LEU A 414 -5.90 -0.01 -18.49
C LEU A 414 -6.77 -0.61 -17.37
N TYR A 415 -7.25 0.26 -16.49
CA TYR A 415 -8.26 -0.06 -15.48
C TYR A 415 -9.61 -0.35 -16.14
N GLY A 416 -10.17 -1.53 -15.88
CA GLY A 416 -11.52 -1.90 -16.29
C GLY A 416 -12.53 -1.56 -15.18
N ALA A 417 -13.63 -0.90 -15.51
CA ALA A 417 -14.74 -0.76 -14.58
C ALA A 417 -15.32 -2.14 -14.26
N VAL A 418 -15.39 -2.51 -12.98
CA VAL A 418 -15.85 -3.82 -12.53
C VAL A 418 -17.21 -3.78 -11.85
N CYS A 419 -17.49 -2.73 -11.06
CA CYS A 419 -18.73 -2.65 -10.28
C CYS A 419 -19.16 -1.19 -10.11
N GLU A 420 -20.47 -0.94 -10.12
CA GLU A 420 -21.05 0.37 -9.85
C GLU A 420 -22.19 0.31 -8.84
N TYR A 421 -22.23 1.30 -7.94
CA TYR A 421 -23.26 1.48 -6.92
C TYR A 421 -23.79 2.91 -6.94
N ARG A 422 -25.04 3.07 -6.50
CA ARG A 422 -25.61 4.35 -6.08
C ARG A 422 -25.58 4.40 -4.56
N LEU A 423 -24.81 5.32 -4.02
CA LEU A 423 -24.72 5.58 -2.59
C LEU A 423 -25.79 6.60 -2.21
N MET A 424 -26.60 6.30 -1.20
CA MET A 424 -27.64 7.19 -0.66
C MET A 424 -27.27 7.57 0.77
N ALA A 425 -26.53 8.66 0.89
CA ALA A 425 -26.03 9.19 2.15
C ALA A 425 -27.13 9.95 2.90
N ARG A 426 -27.64 9.34 3.97
CA ARG A 426 -28.60 9.96 4.91
C ARG A 426 -27.90 10.44 6.18
N VAL A 427 -26.72 11.04 5.98
CA VAL A 427 -25.87 11.57 7.04
C VAL A 427 -26.31 13.00 7.35
N PRO A 428 -26.61 13.36 8.60
CA PRO A 428 -26.88 14.75 8.97
C PRO A 428 -25.72 15.66 8.55
N ALA A 429 -25.99 16.86 8.02
CA ALA A 429 -24.95 17.74 7.50
C ALA A 429 -23.87 18.12 8.53
N ASN A 430 -24.24 18.16 9.82
CA ASN A 430 -23.32 18.41 10.94
C ASN A 430 -22.52 17.17 11.38
N ALA A 431 -22.85 15.97 10.88
CA ALA A 431 -22.13 14.73 11.13
C ALA A 431 -21.16 14.36 9.99
N CYS A 432 -21.21 15.07 8.85
CA CYS A 432 -20.27 14.86 7.75
C CYS A 432 -18.82 15.11 8.19
N LEU A 433 -17.94 14.18 7.85
CA LEU A 433 -16.51 14.26 8.19
C LEU A 433 -15.74 15.10 7.16
N PRO A 434 -14.61 15.72 7.56
CA PRO A 434 -13.71 16.38 6.62
C PRO A 434 -13.14 15.40 5.59
N PRO A 435 -12.48 15.82 4.50
CA PRO A 435 -11.77 14.89 3.60
C PRO A 435 -10.65 14.15 4.33
N PHE A 436 -10.28 12.95 3.86
CA PHE A 436 -9.12 12.23 4.38
C PHE A 436 -7.84 13.06 4.25
N PRO A 437 -6.82 12.80 5.09
CA PRO A 437 -5.53 13.48 5.01
C PRO A 437 -5.00 13.56 3.57
N PRO A 438 -4.40 14.69 3.15
CA PRO A 438 -3.96 14.96 1.77
C PRO A 438 -2.74 14.15 1.32
N CYS A 439 -2.74 12.84 1.51
CA CYS A 439 -1.68 11.97 1.00
C CYS A 439 -1.69 11.88 -0.54
N GLN A 440 -0.55 11.46 -1.09
CA GLN A 440 -0.27 11.29 -2.51
C GLN A 440 -1.28 10.38 -3.21
N THR A 441 -1.78 9.36 -2.51
CA THR A 441 -2.78 8.44 -3.04
C THR A 441 -3.90 8.17 -2.03
N GLY A 442 -5.05 7.72 -2.53
CA GLY A 442 -6.12 7.19 -1.69
C GLY A 442 -5.85 5.78 -1.16
N ASN A 443 -4.72 5.15 -1.51
CA ASN A 443 -4.39 3.79 -1.10
C ASN A 443 -3.56 3.78 0.18
N TYR A 444 -4.12 3.23 1.24
CA TYR A 444 -3.50 3.08 2.54
C TYR A 444 -2.99 1.65 2.70
N GLY A 445 -1.77 1.51 3.21
CA GLY A 445 -1.03 0.26 3.31
C GLY A 445 0.25 0.26 2.46
N ALA A 446 0.67 -0.93 2.04
CA ALA A 446 1.84 -1.11 1.18
C ALA A 446 1.61 -0.52 -0.21
N THR A 447 2.59 0.22 -0.73
CA THR A 447 2.59 0.66 -2.13
C THR A 447 3.23 -0.40 -3.03
N GLU A 448 3.16 -0.19 -4.35
CA GLU A 448 3.84 -1.04 -5.32
C GLU A 448 5.37 -1.08 -5.14
N MET A 449 5.95 0.00 -4.60
CA MET A 449 7.39 0.14 -4.42
C MET A 449 7.90 -0.55 -3.15
N ALA A 450 7.04 -0.92 -2.20
CA ALA A 450 7.44 -1.54 -0.94
C ALA A 450 8.37 -2.76 -1.14
N LYS A 451 8.02 -3.63 -2.10
CA LYS A 451 8.77 -4.86 -2.40
C LYS A 451 10.17 -4.60 -2.96
N ARG A 452 10.37 -3.48 -3.66
CA ARG A 452 11.67 -3.12 -4.28
C ARG A 452 12.77 -2.88 -3.25
N PHE A 453 12.38 -2.48 -2.03
CA PHE A 453 13.31 -2.09 -0.97
C PHE A 453 13.52 -3.20 0.07
N ASN A 454 12.84 -4.33 -0.03
CA ASN A 454 12.90 -5.43 0.95
C ASN A 454 12.65 -4.97 2.40
N VAL A 455 11.78 -3.99 2.58
CA VAL A 455 11.39 -3.45 3.89
C VAL A 455 9.96 -3.83 4.19
N VAL A 456 9.72 -4.29 5.41
CA VAL A 456 8.38 -4.65 5.89
C VAL A 456 8.09 -3.95 7.22
N PRO A 457 6.90 -3.36 7.40
CA PRO A 457 6.48 -2.91 8.69
C PRO A 457 6.18 -4.10 9.61
N HIS A 458 6.37 -3.90 10.91
CA HIS A 458 6.00 -4.88 11.92
C HIS A 458 4.48 -5.00 12.10
N THR A 459 3.74 -3.96 11.72
CA THR A 459 2.27 -3.97 11.65
C THR A 459 1.81 -4.24 10.22
N GLN A 460 0.73 -5.00 10.06
CA GLN A 460 0.08 -5.19 8.76
C GLN A 460 -1.13 -4.27 8.55
N GLU A 461 -1.52 -3.51 9.57
CA GLU A 461 -2.67 -2.61 9.53
C GLU A 461 -2.30 -1.28 8.85
N ALA A 462 -3.15 -0.78 7.95
CA ALA A 462 -2.96 0.55 7.40
C ALA A 462 -3.57 1.66 8.27
N THR A 463 -4.35 1.30 9.28
CA THR A 463 -4.96 2.25 10.22
C THR A 463 -4.42 2.01 11.62
N LEU A 464 -3.92 3.05 12.29
CA LEU A 464 -3.31 2.98 13.61
C LEU A 464 -4.04 3.91 14.57
N ARG A 465 -4.17 3.49 15.83
CA ARG A 465 -4.68 4.32 16.92
C ARG A 465 -3.52 4.81 17.77
N ALA A 466 -3.33 6.13 17.82
CA ALA A 466 -2.35 6.75 18.69
C ALA A 466 -2.77 6.59 20.16
N GLN A 467 -1.79 6.31 21.03
CA GLN A 467 -1.96 6.20 22.47
C GLN A 467 -1.42 7.48 23.12
N GLY A 468 -2.29 8.25 23.78
CA GLY A 468 -1.91 9.54 24.36
C GLY A 468 -1.35 10.53 23.34
N GLY A 469 -1.88 10.50 22.10
CA GLY A 469 -1.40 11.33 20.99
C GLY A 469 -0.07 10.88 20.37
N ILE A 470 0.44 9.69 20.72
CA ILE A 470 1.68 9.13 20.18
C ILE A 470 1.39 7.84 19.41
N ALA A 471 1.92 7.75 18.19
CA ALA A 471 1.92 6.52 17.39
C ALA A 471 3.35 6.13 17.05
N GLU A 472 3.65 4.83 17.01
CA GLU A 472 4.96 4.32 16.63
C GLU A 472 4.81 3.25 15.55
N VAL A 473 5.58 3.37 14.47
CA VAL A 473 5.69 2.35 13.43
C VAL A 473 7.14 1.93 13.27
N ARG A 474 7.34 0.63 13.03
CA ARG A 474 8.64 -0.01 12.96
C ARG A 474 8.77 -0.73 11.63
N PHE A 475 9.90 -0.52 10.97
CA PHE A 475 10.25 -1.12 9.69
C PHE A 475 11.53 -1.91 9.83
N GLY A 476 11.49 -3.19 9.49
CA GLY A 476 12.64 -4.08 9.44
C GLY A 476 12.90 -4.58 8.03
N LEU A 477 14.08 -5.19 7.85
CA LEU A 477 14.39 -5.93 6.63
C LEU A 477 13.52 -7.19 6.51
N ALA A 478 13.12 -7.51 5.28
CA ALA A 478 12.46 -8.78 5.00
C ALA A 478 13.38 -9.97 5.34
N PRO A 479 12.81 -11.13 5.76
CA PRO A 479 13.61 -12.30 6.06
C PRO A 479 14.49 -12.73 4.88
N GLY A 480 15.77 -12.99 5.14
CA GLY A 480 16.73 -13.44 4.13
C GLY A 480 17.42 -12.31 3.34
N THR A 481 17.08 -11.04 3.60
CA THR A 481 17.77 -9.89 2.99
C THR A 481 19.18 -9.72 3.57
N ARG A 482 20.17 -9.58 2.69
CA ARG A 482 21.58 -9.32 3.04
C ARG A 482 22.02 -7.88 2.78
N GLN A 483 21.15 -7.06 2.20
CA GLN A 483 21.40 -5.65 1.90
C GLN A 483 21.27 -4.81 3.17
N PRO A 484 21.96 -3.66 3.27
CA PRO A 484 21.77 -2.72 4.35
C PRO A 484 20.35 -2.14 4.33
N MET A 485 19.91 -1.63 5.49
CA MET A 485 18.63 -0.95 5.59
C MET A 485 18.62 0.30 4.67
N PRO A 486 17.61 0.45 3.79
CA PRO A 486 17.51 1.64 2.95
C PRO A 486 17.26 2.89 3.80
N ARG A 487 17.57 4.06 3.24
CA ARG A 487 17.21 5.32 3.88
C ARG A 487 15.71 5.46 3.89
N ILE A 488 15.15 5.67 5.07
CA ILE A 488 13.72 5.95 5.23
C ILE A 488 13.52 7.44 5.49
N MET A 489 12.40 7.96 5.01
CA MET A 489 11.91 9.30 5.32
C MET A 489 10.39 9.21 5.54
N SER A 490 9.82 10.15 6.28
CA SER A 490 8.37 10.20 6.44
C SER A 490 7.83 11.62 6.41
N ARG A 491 6.57 11.75 5.99
CA ARG A 491 5.81 13.00 5.97
C ARG A 491 4.46 12.79 6.64
N LEU A 492 4.04 13.75 7.45
CA LEU A 492 2.74 13.75 8.11
C LEU A 492 1.81 14.74 7.43
N HIS A 493 0.55 14.36 7.29
CA HIS A 493 -0.50 15.16 6.65
C HIS A 493 -1.73 15.23 7.53
N CYS A 494 -2.43 16.36 7.51
CA CYS A 494 -3.72 16.52 8.19
C CYS A 494 -4.61 17.46 7.37
N SER A 495 -5.89 17.14 7.23
CA SER A 495 -6.83 17.99 6.48
C SER A 495 -7.20 19.28 7.21
N LEU A 496 -6.99 19.33 8.53
CA LEU A 496 -7.43 20.42 9.40
C LEU A 496 -6.29 21.33 9.87
N MET A 497 -5.05 21.04 9.46
CA MET A 497 -3.85 21.73 9.93
C MET A 497 -2.95 22.08 8.74
N SER A 498 -2.14 23.13 8.89
CA SER A 498 -1.10 23.48 7.91
C SER A 498 0.12 22.58 8.05
N ASP A 499 0.91 22.46 6.99
CA ASP A 499 2.18 21.71 7.01
C ASP A 499 3.13 22.24 8.10
N ASP A 500 3.18 23.57 8.29
CA ASP A 500 3.96 24.22 9.36
C ASP A 500 3.57 23.71 10.77
N ALA A 501 2.29 23.42 11.00
CA ALA A 501 1.81 22.91 12.28
C ALA A 501 2.12 21.42 12.49
N LEU A 502 2.50 20.72 11.42
CA LEU A 502 2.92 19.32 11.43
C LEU A 502 4.46 19.17 11.41
N GLU A 503 5.18 20.30 11.32
CA GLU A 503 6.63 20.31 11.55
C GLU A 503 6.95 19.76 12.94
N ASN A 504 8.06 19.03 13.05
CA ASN A 504 8.54 18.48 14.32
C ASN A 504 7.54 17.52 15.00
N CYS A 505 6.62 16.91 14.24
CA CYS A 505 5.74 15.86 14.74
C CYS A 505 6.30 14.45 14.52
N ILE A 506 7.33 14.30 13.69
CA ILE A 506 7.94 13.00 13.37
C ILE A 506 9.34 12.92 13.97
N LEU A 507 9.59 11.84 14.69
CA LEU A 507 10.91 11.43 15.16
C LEU A 507 11.29 10.10 14.53
N GLN A 508 12.31 10.13 13.67
CA GLN A 508 12.85 8.93 13.04
C GLN A 508 14.19 8.56 13.66
N ARG A 509 14.37 7.27 13.95
CA ARG A 509 15.61 6.72 14.51
C ARG A 509 15.88 5.31 14.03
N VAL A 510 17.15 4.94 14.02
CA VAL A 510 17.59 3.59 13.65
C VAL A 510 18.00 2.84 14.93
N VAL A 511 17.52 1.61 15.07
CA VAL A 511 17.75 0.74 16.24
C VAL A 511 18.24 -0.64 15.79
N LYS A 512 18.55 -1.53 16.75
CA LYS A 512 19.05 -2.89 16.52
C LYS A 512 20.21 -2.93 15.51
N ASP A 513 21.27 -2.20 15.83
CA ASP A 513 22.51 -2.17 15.05
C ASP A 513 22.33 -1.82 13.56
N GLY A 514 21.35 -0.97 13.23
CA GLY A 514 21.13 -0.54 11.85
C GLY A 514 20.07 -1.31 11.07
N THR A 515 19.44 -2.32 11.69
CA THR A 515 18.54 -3.25 10.97
C THR A 515 17.05 -2.90 11.06
N GLU A 516 16.68 -1.93 11.91
CA GLU A 516 15.30 -1.51 12.11
C GLU A 516 15.20 0.02 12.18
N THR A 517 14.24 0.59 11.45
CA THR A 517 13.87 2.00 11.57
C THR A 517 12.59 2.15 12.37
N VAL A 518 12.61 3.05 13.35
CA VAL A 518 11.46 3.41 14.17
C VAL A 518 11.05 4.84 13.83
N ILE A 519 9.76 5.03 13.50
CA ILE A 519 9.14 6.33 13.28
C ILE A 519 8.11 6.53 14.39
N THR A 520 8.36 7.50 15.26
CA THR A 520 7.41 7.93 16.28
C THR A 520 6.76 9.24 15.86
N VAL A 521 5.44 9.27 15.87
CA VAL A 521 4.64 10.44 15.52
C VAL A 521 4.00 11.00 16.79
N PHE A 522 4.29 12.27 17.09
CA PHE A 522 3.72 13.05 18.18
C PHE A 522 2.64 13.96 17.60
N LEU A 523 1.38 13.59 17.78
CA LEU A 523 0.27 14.28 17.14
C LEU A 523 -0.05 15.57 17.89
N PRO A 524 -0.18 16.71 17.19
CA PRO A 524 -0.39 18.01 17.82
C PRO A 524 -1.81 18.21 18.35
N ASP A 525 -2.80 17.46 17.83
CA ASP A 525 -4.21 17.53 18.24
C ASP A 525 -4.93 16.18 18.04
N ALA A 526 -6.16 16.09 18.53
CA ALA A 526 -7.10 15.03 18.18
C ALA A 526 -7.51 15.13 16.70
N GLY A 527 -7.67 13.98 16.04
CA GLY A 527 -8.07 13.93 14.63
C GLY A 527 -7.44 12.76 13.88
N GLU A 528 -7.37 12.92 12.56
CA GLU A 528 -6.85 11.93 11.63
C GLU A 528 -5.66 12.49 10.86
N PHE A 529 -4.61 11.69 10.76
CA PHE A 529 -3.34 12.08 10.17
C PHE A 529 -2.86 11.01 9.19
N GLY A 530 -2.37 11.45 8.03
CA GLY A 530 -1.79 10.57 7.03
C GLY A 530 -0.28 10.53 7.20
N LEU A 531 0.29 9.38 7.53
CA LEU A 531 1.74 9.18 7.58
C LEU A 531 2.20 8.48 6.31
N GLU A 532 2.94 9.19 5.47
CA GLU A 532 3.59 8.62 4.29
C GLU A 532 5.03 8.24 4.64
N VAL A 533 5.43 7.04 4.24
CA VAL A 533 6.77 6.51 4.45
C VAL A 533 7.42 6.25 3.11
N TYR A 534 8.62 6.78 2.94
CA TYR A 534 9.40 6.69 1.71
C TYR A 534 10.71 5.95 1.97
N ALA A 535 11.21 5.27 0.95
CA ALA A 535 12.52 4.63 0.97
C ALA A 535 13.40 5.06 -0.21
N ASN A 536 14.70 5.03 0.01
CA ASN A 536 15.74 5.32 -0.97
C ASN A 536 16.94 4.36 -0.75
N ASP A 537 17.44 3.79 -1.83
CA ASP A 537 18.74 3.13 -1.88
C ASP A 537 19.74 4.11 -2.50
N PRO A 538 20.66 4.72 -1.73
CA PRO A 538 21.52 5.78 -2.24
C PRO A 538 22.42 5.35 -3.41
N GLU A 539 22.83 4.09 -3.45
CA GLU A 539 23.72 3.58 -4.51
C GLU A 539 22.96 3.42 -5.82
N ARG A 540 21.70 2.98 -5.75
CA ARG A 540 20.86 2.71 -6.92
C ARG A 540 20.03 3.91 -7.37
N ASP A 541 19.50 4.66 -6.43
CA ASP A 541 18.41 5.62 -6.63
C ASP A 541 18.88 7.09 -6.42
N GLY A 542 20.14 7.31 -6.05
CA GLY A 542 20.69 8.64 -5.77
C GLY A 542 19.93 9.34 -4.64
N SER A 543 19.38 10.53 -4.91
CA SER A 543 18.58 11.31 -3.95
C SER A 543 17.07 11.04 -4.02
N SER A 544 16.62 10.15 -4.90
CA SER A 544 15.19 9.93 -5.16
C SER A 544 14.55 9.01 -4.11
N PHE A 545 13.45 9.47 -3.52
CA PHE A 545 12.67 8.71 -2.55
C PHE A 545 11.37 8.20 -3.17
N PHE A 546 10.99 6.97 -2.84
CA PHE A 546 9.77 6.32 -3.34
C PHE A 546 8.86 5.97 -2.18
N ALA A 547 7.57 6.30 -2.28
CA ALA A 547 6.59 5.95 -1.26
C ALA A 547 6.49 4.43 -1.16
N ILE A 548 6.74 3.86 0.03
CA ILE A 548 6.66 2.42 0.30
C ILE A 548 5.47 2.04 1.18
N TRP A 549 4.97 2.99 1.98
CA TRP A 549 3.82 2.75 2.84
C TRP A 549 3.05 4.04 3.14
N GLN A 550 1.76 3.90 3.42
CA GLN A 550 0.90 4.98 3.88
C GLN A 550 0.00 4.50 5.02
N PHE A 551 0.00 5.20 6.15
CA PHE A 551 -0.86 4.91 7.30
C PHE A 551 -1.87 6.02 7.56
N LEU A 552 -3.06 5.64 8.03
CA LEU A 552 -4.02 6.54 8.66
C LEU A 552 -3.85 6.42 10.17
N ILE A 553 -3.41 7.48 10.84
CA ILE A 553 -3.26 7.53 12.29
C ILE A 553 -4.43 8.32 12.86
N THR A 554 -5.13 7.73 13.82
CA THR A 554 -6.25 8.35 14.53
C THR A 554 -5.85 8.69 15.96
N SER A 555 -6.27 9.84 16.47
CA SER A 555 -6.06 10.23 17.86
C SER A 555 -7.26 10.93 18.46
N GLU A 556 -7.53 10.63 19.72
CA GLU A 556 -8.57 11.31 20.51
C GLU A 556 -8.02 12.49 21.32
N VAL A 557 -6.70 12.60 21.45
CA VAL A 557 -6.03 13.62 22.27
C VAL A 557 -4.72 14.08 21.61
N PRO A 558 -4.27 15.32 21.86
CA PRO A 558 -2.92 15.74 21.52
C PRO A 558 -1.88 14.94 22.30
N SER A 559 -0.67 14.83 21.74
CA SER A 559 0.51 14.37 22.44
C SER A 559 0.80 15.30 23.62
N ALA A 560 1.19 14.72 24.75
CA ALA A 560 1.68 15.48 25.90
C ALA A 560 3.13 15.97 25.70
N ALA A 561 3.86 15.44 24.71
CA ALA A 561 5.21 15.89 24.39
C ALA A 561 5.16 17.36 23.93
N ARG A 562 6.08 18.17 24.44
CA ARG A 562 6.19 19.59 24.13
C ARG A 562 7.64 19.91 23.78
N GLY A 563 7.83 20.66 22.69
CA GLY A 563 9.14 21.15 22.27
C GLY A 563 10.08 20.10 21.69
N LEU A 564 9.55 19.15 20.90
CA LEU A 564 10.39 18.27 20.09
C LEU A 564 11.32 19.13 19.19
N PRO A 565 12.63 18.88 19.15
CA PRO A 565 13.52 19.61 18.27
C PRO A 565 13.30 19.24 16.80
N ASN A 566 13.57 20.20 15.92
CA ASN A 566 13.75 19.89 14.50
C ASN A 566 15.06 19.13 14.30
N LEU A 567 14.98 17.87 13.88
CA LEU A 567 16.13 17.01 13.65
C LEU A 567 16.16 16.59 12.17
N PRO A 568 17.33 16.65 11.51
CA PRO A 568 17.49 16.11 10.17
C PRO A 568 17.10 14.63 10.09
N ALA A 569 16.66 14.18 8.91
CA ALA A 569 16.42 12.77 8.67
C ALA A 569 17.67 11.93 8.95
N SER A 570 17.50 10.79 9.61
CA SER A 570 18.61 9.90 10.04
C SER A 570 19.64 10.55 10.98
N TYR A 571 19.28 11.63 11.69
CA TYR A 571 20.19 12.29 12.63
C TYR A 571 20.46 11.48 13.90
N LEU A 572 19.46 10.74 14.40
CA LEU A 572 19.54 9.98 15.66
C LEU A 572 20.04 8.55 15.46
N GLY A 573 20.92 8.13 16.37
CA GLY A 573 21.56 6.82 16.34
C GLY A 573 22.98 6.86 15.77
N PRO A 574 23.49 5.70 15.33
CA PRO A 574 24.86 5.56 14.84
C PRO A 574 25.01 6.19 13.44
N ALA A 575 26.05 7.01 13.27
CA ALA A 575 26.50 7.45 11.96
C ALA A 575 27.33 6.34 11.28
N ALA A 576 27.57 6.45 9.96
CA ALA A 576 28.30 5.43 9.18
C ALA A 576 29.64 5.02 9.81
N ARG A 577 30.41 5.99 10.33
CA ARG A 577 31.72 5.76 10.97
C ARG A 577 31.66 5.04 12.31
N PHE A 578 30.48 4.95 12.96
CA PHE A 578 30.36 4.33 14.28
C PHE A 578 30.90 2.90 14.30
N TYR A 579 30.42 2.08 13.36
CA TYR A 579 30.84 0.68 13.26
C TYR A 579 32.24 0.51 12.66
N GLU A 580 32.66 1.39 11.75
CA GLU A 580 34.01 1.39 11.15
C GLU A 580 35.10 1.57 12.23
N LEU A 581 34.80 2.41 13.23
CA LEU A 581 35.67 2.65 14.39
C LEU A 581 35.59 1.53 15.44
N GLY A 582 34.76 0.50 15.22
CA GLY A 582 34.56 -0.61 16.16
C GLY A 582 33.80 -0.21 17.42
N LEU A 583 32.99 0.85 17.37
CA LEU A 583 32.11 1.24 18.47
C LEU A 583 30.83 0.40 18.47
N GLN A 584 30.32 0.11 19.67
CA GLN A 584 29.06 -0.59 19.88
C GLN A 584 28.31 0.03 21.07
N THR A 585 26.98 0.04 20.99
CA THR A 585 26.14 0.46 22.13
C THR A 585 26.08 -0.66 23.17
N VAL A 586 26.26 -0.32 24.45
CA VAL A 586 26.11 -1.28 25.57
C VAL A 586 24.87 -0.95 26.38
N SER A 587 24.65 0.33 26.65
CA SER A 587 23.41 0.83 27.25
C SER A 587 22.65 1.67 26.22
N HIS A 588 21.33 1.76 26.35
CA HIS A 588 20.48 2.64 25.54
C HIS A 588 20.67 2.43 24.02
N PRO A 589 20.42 1.22 23.50
CA PRO A 589 20.51 0.96 22.05
C PRO A 589 19.46 1.75 21.23
N ASP A 590 18.38 2.21 21.86
CA ASP A 590 17.48 3.21 21.28
C ASP A 590 18.05 4.61 21.55
N PRO A 591 18.34 5.42 20.50
CA PRO A 591 18.91 6.75 20.69
C PRO A 591 17.93 7.76 21.32
N LEU A 592 16.64 7.43 21.44
CA LEU A 592 15.69 8.20 22.24
C LEU A 592 15.68 7.68 23.68
N ILE A 593 16.16 8.51 24.62
CA ILE A 593 16.22 8.18 26.04
C ILE A 593 15.19 9.01 26.79
N LYS A 594 14.29 8.37 27.54
CA LYS A 594 13.43 9.06 28.51
C LYS A 594 14.14 9.09 29.86
N ALA A 595 14.65 10.25 30.25
CA ALA A 595 15.34 10.41 31.51
C ALA A 595 14.34 10.63 32.66
N ASP A 596 14.34 9.68 33.59
CA ASP A 596 13.56 9.72 34.83
C ASP A 596 14.39 10.10 36.07
N ALA A 597 15.72 10.16 35.93
CA ALA A 597 16.69 10.54 36.95
C ALA A 597 17.47 11.81 36.56
N GLY A 598 18.06 12.48 37.56
CA GLY A 598 18.89 13.68 37.38
C GLY A 598 20.25 13.44 36.75
N GLU A 599 20.69 12.19 36.76
CA GLU A 599 21.95 11.76 36.17
C GLU A 599 21.69 10.48 35.36
N LEU A 600 22.21 10.47 34.13
CA LEU A 600 22.08 9.39 33.17
C LEU A 600 23.48 8.86 32.85
N ARG A 601 23.63 7.54 32.81
CA ARG A 601 24.89 6.89 32.41
C ARG A 601 24.71 6.19 31.07
N ILE A 602 25.43 6.66 30.05
CA ILE A 602 25.47 6.04 28.73
C ILE A 602 26.81 5.32 28.56
N GLN A 603 26.77 4.09 28.08
CA GLN A 603 27.92 3.22 27.90
C GLN A 603 28.04 2.76 26.45
N LEU A 604 29.25 2.92 25.90
CA LEU A 604 29.66 2.35 24.62
C LEU A 604 30.87 1.44 24.81
N ALA A 605 30.95 0.38 24.01
CA ALA A 605 32.15 -0.44 23.89
C ALA A 605 33.01 0.07 22.72
N TYR A 606 34.33 -0.08 22.84
CA TYR A 606 35.29 0.17 21.76
C TYR A 606 36.36 -0.94 21.76
N GLN A 607 37.05 -1.12 20.64
CA GLN A 607 38.12 -2.11 20.54
C GLN A 607 39.42 -1.56 21.14
N PRO A 608 39.99 -2.15 22.22
CA PRO A 608 41.22 -1.64 22.85
C PRO A 608 42.42 -1.55 21.91
N GLN A 609 42.48 -2.43 20.90
CA GLN A 609 43.54 -2.47 19.89
C GLN A 609 43.43 -1.34 18.85
N ARG A 610 42.35 -0.55 18.88
CA ARG A 610 42.11 0.61 18.03
C ARG A 610 41.77 1.81 18.92
N PRO A 611 42.76 2.44 19.55
CA PRO A 611 42.50 3.55 20.46
C PRO A 611 41.85 4.73 19.72
N LEU A 612 40.90 5.38 20.38
CA LEU A 612 40.09 6.45 19.82
C LEU A 612 40.26 7.72 20.65
N LYS A 613 40.39 8.86 19.96
CA LYS A 613 40.14 10.17 20.55
C LYS A 613 38.64 10.46 20.46
N MET A 614 37.98 10.66 21.60
CA MET A 614 36.53 10.88 21.69
C MET A 614 36.19 12.17 22.42
N MET A 615 35.09 12.80 22.04
CA MET A 615 34.44 13.89 22.77
C MET A 615 32.93 13.75 22.71
N ALA A 616 32.24 14.33 23.68
CA ALA A 616 30.79 14.45 23.67
C ALA A 616 30.37 15.89 23.95
N GLN A 617 29.27 16.31 23.31
CA GLN A 617 28.61 17.58 23.54
C GLN A 617 27.16 17.34 23.94
N LEU A 618 26.69 18.09 24.93
CA LEU A 618 25.29 18.06 25.36
C LEU A 618 24.65 19.40 25.05
N ILE A 619 23.69 19.40 24.13
CA ILE A 619 23.04 20.61 23.66
C ILE A 619 21.56 20.55 24.04
N TYR A 620 21.06 21.49 24.83
CA TYR A 620 19.63 21.66 25.04
C TYR A 620 18.97 22.01 23.70
N ALA A 621 17.85 21.36 23.38
CA ALA A 621 17.23 21.44 22.06
C ALA A 621 15.71 21.31 22.18
N SER A 622 15.04 22.34 22.68
CA SER A 622 13.57 22.34 22.75
C SER A 622 12.96 23.64 22.27
N ASN A 623 11.85 23.56 21.54
CA ASN A 623 11.17 24.72 20.95
C ASN A 623 12.13 25.64 20.18
N ASN A 624 13.06 25.05 19.39
CA ASN A 624 14.10 25.76 18.65
C ASN A 624 15.12 26.56 19.50
N ALA A 625 15.08 26.46 20.83
CA ALA A 625 16.15 26.95 21.69
C ALA A 625 17.34 25.98 21.64
N SER A 626 18.55 26.53 21.67
CA SER A 626 19.80 25.78 21.63
C SER A 626 20.81 26.36 22.62
N ASP A 627 21.13 25.62 23.68
CA ASP A 627 22.10 26.02 24.71
C ASP A 627 23.14 24.92 24.91
N ASP A 628 24.43 25.27 24.98
CA ASP A 628 25.50 24.31 25.26
C ASP A 628 25.55 24.01 26.77
N HIS A 629 25.45 22.72 27.09
CA HIS A 629 25.54 22.15 28.43
C HIS A 629 26.63 21.07 28.52
N SER A 630 27.66 21.12 27.68
CA SER A 630 28.75 20.14 27.65
C SER A 630 29.51 20.02 28.99
N GLN A 631 29.48 21.04 29.84
CA GLN A 631 29.97 20.99 31.24
C GLN A 631 29.18 20.00 32.12
N MET A 632 28.01 19.55 31.69
CA MET A 632 27.17 18.55 32.35
C MET A 632 27.47 17.13 31.87
N VAL A 633 28.53 16.93 31.08
CA VAL A 633 28.98 15.61 30.62
C VAL A 633 30.35 15.29 31.19
N LEU A 634 30.47 14.17 31.90
CA LEU A 634 31.75 13.58 32.27
C LEU A 634 32.00 12.32 31.45
N GLN A 635 33.05 12.38 30.64
CA GLN A 635 33.56 11.24 29.88
C GLN A 635 34.58 10.48 30.73
N GLN A 636 34.38 9.19 30.87
CA GLN A 636 35.26 8.29 31.63
C GLN A 636 35.51 7.03 30.82
N MET A 637 36.68 6.44 30.96
CA MET A 637 37.06 5.26 30.18
C MET A 637 37.53 4.14 31.12
N ARG A 638 37.30 2.90 30.67
CA ARG A 638 37.94 1.68 31.19
C ARG A 638 38.33 0.85 29.97
N VAL A 639 39.14 -0.19 30.16
CA VAL A 639 39.58 -1.05 29.05
C VAL A 639 38.39 -1.52 28.21
N GLY A 640 38.33 -1.04 26.96
CA GLY A 640 37.29 -1.38 25.98
C GLY A 640 35.91 -0.78 26.23
N GLN A 641 35.77 0.15 27.18
CA GLN A 641 34.49 0.78 27.54
C GLN A 641 34.64 2.28 27.75
N VAL A 642 33.69 3.06 27.24
CA VAL A 642 33.56 4.50 27.54
C VAL A 642 32.20 4.75 28.17
N TYR A 643 32.18 5.61 29.19
CA TYR A 643 31.01 6.03 29.93
C TYR A 643 30.84 7.53 29.78
N PHE A 644 29.62 7.96 29.44
CA PHE A 644 29.20 9.34 29.46
C PHE A 644 28.19 9.50 30.60
N MET A 645 28.64 10.14 31.67
CA MET A 645 27.79 10.56 32.78
C MET A 645 27.18 11.90 32.40
N VAL A 646 25.86 11.98 32.32
CA VAL A 646 25.11 13.15 31.84
C VAL A 646 24.20 13.66 32.95
N ARG A 647 24.43 14.89 33.40
CA ARG A 647 23.58 15.60 34.35
C ARG A 647 22.55 16.44 33.59
N ILE A 648 21.29 16.33 33.96
CA ILE A 648 20.19 16.98 33.24
C ILE A 648 19.73 18.23 34.00
N PRO A 649 20.10 19.45 33.55
CA PRO A 649 19.93 20.67 34.36
C PRO A 649 18.51 21.22 34.38
N ARG A 650 17.67 20.87 33.40
CA ARG A 650 16.31 21.40 33.24
C ARG A 650 15.43 20.44 32.45
N LEU A 651 14.11 20.68 32.50
CA LEU A 651 13.13 19.96 31.68
C LEU A 651 13.29 20.29 30.20
N GLY A 652 12.93 19.33 29.34
CA GLY A 652 12.96 19.45 27.89
C GLY A 652 13.82 18.37 27.24
N PHE A 653 14.26 18.63 26.02
CA PHE A 653 15.04 17.73 25.18
C PHE A 653 16.50 18.16 25.11
N PHE A 654 17.42 17.20 25.12
CA PHE A 654 18.85 17.42 24.93
C PHE A 654 19.39 16.50 23.84
N LYS A 655 20.27 17.02 23.00
CA LYS A 655 21.05 16.25 22.04
C LYS A 655 22.39 15.92 22.67
N LEU A 656 22.68 14.65 22.91
CA LEU A 656 24.04 14.22 23.24
C LEU A 656 24.72 13.75 21.96
N GLN A 657 25.70 14.50 21.50
CA GLN A 657 26.44 14.27 20.27
C GLN A 657 27.82 13.72 20.60
N ILE A 658 28.16 12.56 20.06
CA ILE A 658 29.43 11.89 20.30
C ILE A 658 30.25 11.97 19.02
N TYR A 659 31.51 12.35 19.16
CA TYR A 659 32.46 12.50 18.06
C TYR A 659 33.71 11.67 18.33
N ALA A 660 34.26 11.02 17.31
CA ALA A 660 35.43 10.16 17.48
C ALA A 660 36.29 10.02 16.22
N LEU A 661 37.59 9.82 16.43
CA LEU A 661 38.58 9.43 15.42
C LEU A 661 39.60 8.45 16.02
N PRO A 662 40.35 7.70 15.20
CA PRO A 662 41.53 6.99 15.67
C PRO A 662 42.51 7.96 16.35
N GLU A 663 43.14 7.53 17.45
CA GLU A 663 44.02 8.40 18.25
C GLU A 663 45.21 8.96 17.46
N GLY A 664 45.80 8.14 16.56
CA GLY A 664 46.90 8.56 15.69
C GLY A 664 46.51 9.43 14.49
N ASP A 665 45.21 9.73 14.31
CA ASP A 665 44.73 10.57 13.21
C ASP A 665 45.13 12.05 13.45
N ARG A 666 45.73 12.68 12.42
CA ARG A 666 46.22 14.07 12.47
C ARG A 666 45.11 15.11 12.28
N ASN A 667 43.89 14.71 11.94
CA ASN A 667 42.80 15.66 11.73
C ASN A 667 42.33 16.26 13.06
N ASP A 668 42.29 17.60 13.14
CA ASP A 668 41.86 18.32 14.34
C ASP A 668 40.34 18.33 14.53
N SER A 669 39.57 18.10 13.45
CA SER A 669 38.11 18.04 13.51
C SER A 669 37.59 16.63 13.73
N LEU A 670 36.91 16.42 14.87
CA LEU A 670 36.29 15.14 15.21
C LEU A 670 34.91 15.03 14.51
N PRO A 671 34.66 14.01 13.66
CA PRO A 671 33.38 13.78 13.02
C PRO A 671 32.39 13.15 14.01
N GLY A 672 31.11 13.45 13.84
CA GLY A 672 30.03 12.87 14.63
C GLY A 672 29.89 11.37 14.34
N VAL A 673 29.82 10.56 15.38
CA VAL A 673 29.69 9.10 15.30
C VAL A 673 28.37 8.60 15.88
N TYR A 674 27.75 9.31 16.82
CA TYR A 674 26.47 8.90 17.40
C TYR A 674 25.72 10.11 17.97
N ASN A 675 24.42 10.20 17.78
CA ASN A 675 23.58 11.20 18.44
C ASN A 675 22.43 10.55 19.22
N TYR A 676 22.28 10.94 20.48
CA TYR A 676 21.11 10.62 21.31
C TYR A 676 20.20 11.84 21.43
N LEU A 677 18.90 11.59 21.55
CA LEU A 677 17.91 12.56 22.02
C LEU A 677 17.42 12.15 23.40
N ILE A 678 17.65 12.98 24.40
CA ILE A 678 17.29 12.74 25.79
C ILE A 678 16.06 13.59 26.12
N GLU A 679 14.94 12.97 26.44
CA GLU A 679 13.71 13.62 26.90
C GLU A 679 13.67 13.64 28.43
N ALA A 680 13.73 14.84 29.01
CA ALA A 680 13.64 15.08 30.45
C ALA A 680 12.24 15.59 30.81
N THR A 681 11.37 14.67 31.23
CA THR A 681 9.94 14.95 31.53
C THR A 681 9.63 15.12 33.01
N LYS A 682 10.51 14.63 33.90
CA LYS A 682 10.34 14.75 35.34
C LYS A 682 11.33 15.77 35.88
N THR A 683 10.86 16.60 36.80
CA THR A 683 11.75 17.46 37.58
C THR A 683 12.66 16.56 38.38
N THR A 684 13.94 16.55 38.00
CA THR A 684 14.97 15.82 38.71
C THR A 684 15.07 16.47 40.09
N HIS A 685 14.70 15.74 41.14
CA HIS A 685 14.73 16.25 42.51
C HIS A 685 16.09 16.88 42.84
N ARG A 686 16.13 18.21 42.97
CA ARG A 686 16.60 18.92 44.18
C ARG A 686 15.82 20.23 44.29
N VAL A 687 14.66 20.18 44.94
CA VAL A 687 13.91 21.39 45.32
C VAL A 687 14.84 22.23 46.19
N ARG A 688 15.43 23.28 45.58
CA ARG A 688 16.45 24.22 46.09
C ARG A 688 17.95 23.83 46.00
N GLY A 689 18.36 22.88 45.15
CA GLY A 689 19.79 22.58 44.93
C GLY A 689 20.19 22.71 43.46
N GLN A 690 21.16 23.58 43.17
CA GLN A 690 21.73 23.76 41.83
C GLN A 690 22.45 22.47 41.39
N LEU A 691 22.14 21.95 40.19
CA LEU A 691 22.84 20.80 39.64
C LEU A 691 24.25 21.25 39.24
N MET A 692 25.27 20.68 39.89
CA MET A 692 26.65 21.10 39.67
C MET A 692 27.22 20.51 38.38
N PRO A 693 27.96 21.30 37.59
CA PRO A 693 28.68 20.77 36.44
C PRO A 693 29.73 19.75 36.90
N PHE A 694 30.25 18.97 35.97
CA PHE A 694 31.42 18.15 36.19
C PHE A 694 32.70 19.00 36.11
N PRO A 695 33.84 18.50 36.61
CA PRO A 695 35.12 19.16 36.46
C PRO A 695 35.48 19.32 34.97
N GLN A 696 36.17 20.41 34.63
CA GLN A 696 36.63 20.63 33.26
C GLN A 696 37.64 19.54 32.89
N GLN A 697 37.40 18.87 31.76
CA GLN A 697 38.21 17.75 31.29
C GLN A 697 39.18 18.19 30.20
N PHE A 698 40.44 17.75 30.29
CA PHE A 698 41.48 18.06 29.32
C PHE A 698 41.79 16.86 28.41
N ALA A 699 42.61 17.08 27.37
CA ALA A 699 42.85 16.08 26.32
C ALA A 699 43.41 14.75 26.87
N HIS A 700 44.33 14.78 27.84
CA HIS A 700 44.89 13.57 28.45
C HIS A 700 43.85 12.76 29.22
N TRP A 701 42.91 13.42 29.93
CA TRP A 701 41.81 12.72 30.59
C TRP A 701 40.97 11.90 29.62
N ARG A 702 40.69 12.46 28.44
CA ARG A 702 39.85 11.82 27.41
C ARG A 702 40.57 10.71 26.63
N ARG A 703 41.89 10.55 26.76
CA ARG A 703 42.72 9.58 26.02
C ARG A 703 43.30 8.47 26.91
N SER A 704 43.63 8.79 28.17
CA SER A 704 44.43 7.90 29.03
C SER A 704 43.64 6.84 29.79
N GLY A 705 42.39 6.53 29.42
CA GLY A 705 41.62 5.50 30.15
C GLY A 705 41.20 5.93 31.57
N CYS A 706 41.13 7.24 31.84
CA CYS A 706 40.91 7.76 33.18
C CYS A 706 39.47 7.54 33.69
N PHE A 707 39.35 7.40 35.01
CA PHE A 707 38.07 7.23 35.71
C PHE A 707 38.06 8.05 36.99
N LEU A 708 36.94 8.69 37.35
CA LEU A 708 36.81 9.54 38.54
C LEU A 708 35.76 8.94 39.47
N ASP A 709 36.14 8.65 40.72
CA ASP A 709 35.21 8.22 41.75
C ASP A 709 34.75 9.41 42.61
N SER A 710 35.69 10.27 43.03
CA SER A 710 35.38 11.48 43.81
C SER A 710 36.51 12.52 43.77
N PRO A 711 36.21 13.82 43.92
CA PRO A 711 34.89 14.45 43.87
C PRO A 711 34.38 14.59 42.42
N THR A 712 33.06 14.57 42.21
CA THR A 712 32.47 14.65 40.84
C THR A 712 31.85 16.02 40.53
N GLU A 713 31.81 16.89 41.53
CA GLU A 713 31.31 18.24 41.47
C GLU A 713 32.43 19.16 40.98
N GLY A 714 32.26 19.78 39.82
CA GLY A 714 33.24 20.71 39.24
C GLY A 714 33.35 22.03 40.00
N ILE A 715 32.36 22.34 40.85
CA ILE A 715 32.40 23.49 41.76
C ILE A 715 32.45 22.97 43.19
N LEU A 716 33.57 23.23 43.86
CA LEU A 716 33.84 22.79 45.22
C LEU A 716 33.48 23.88 46.22
N GLY A 717 33.13 23.49 47.45
CA GLY A 717 32.81 24.43 48.54
C GLY A 717 31.36 24.90 48.59
N LEU A 718 30.47 24.27 47.81
CA LEU A 718 29.03 24.50 47.86
C LEU A 718 28.31 23.36 48.59
N ASP A 719 27.30 23.70 49.38
CA ASP A 719 26.44 22.72 50.05
C ASP A 719 25.43 22.08 49.09
N ALA A 720 24.62 21.14 49.59
CA ALA A 720 23.62 20.44 48.78
C ALA A 720 22.55 21.37 48.16
N SER A 721 22.42 22.61 48.66
CA SER A 721 21.53 23.66 48.14
C SER A 721 22.22 24.58 47.11
N GLY A 722 23.51 24.39 46.86
CA GLY A 722 24.31 25.22 45.96
C GLY A 722 24.73 26.56 46.56
N ARG A 723 24.66 26.70 47.89
CA ARG A 723 25.16 27.88 48.62
C ARG A 723 26.56 27.61 49.15
N LEU A 724 27.33 28.65 49.40
CA LEU A 724 28.63 28.52 50.07
C LEU A 724 28.48 27.73 51.37
N MET A 725 29.30 26.70 51.53
CA MET A 725 29.30 25.88 52.74
C MET A 725 29.64 26.74 53.96
N ALA A 726 28.79 26.70 54.98
CA ALA A 726 29.05 27.41 56.24
C ALA A 726 30.29 26.86 56.97
N ASN A 727 30.53 25.56 56.87
CA ASN A 727 31.68 24.87 57.46
C ASN A 727 32.28 23.92 56.41
N PRO A 728 33.11 24.42 55.46
CA PRO A 728 33.72 23.58 54.45
C PRO A 728 34.77 22.65 55.10
N PRO A 729 34.97 21.44 54.56
CA PRO A 729 35.85 20.44 55.15
C PRO A 729 37.32 20.90 55.11
N ALA A 730 38.10 20.50 56.12
CA ALA A 730 39.52 20.87 56.20
C ALA A 730 40.36 20.19 55.10
N GLU A 731 39.93 18.99 54.67
CA GLU A 731 40.55 18.20 53.61
C GLU A 731 39.47 17.64 52.67
N LEU A 732 39.81 17.42 51.40
CA LEU A 732 38.93 16.80 50.41
C LEU A 732 39.53 15.49 49.88
N PRO A 733 38.78 14.37 49.91
CA PRO A 733 39.24 13.11 49.36
C PRO A 733 39.15 13.09 47.84
N PHE A 734 40.27 12.81 47.19
CA PHE A 734 40.35 12.49 45.77
C PHE A 734 40.53 10.98 45.58
N SER A 735 39.74 10.40 44.67
CA SER A 735 39.86 9.00 44.22
C SER A 735 39.60 8.95 42.72
N LEU A 736 40.63 8.55 41.97
CA LEU A 736 40.57 8.45 40.51
C LEU A 736 41.51 7.36 39.99
N ALA A 737 41.21 6.82 38.82
CA ALA A 737 42.13 6.00 38.06
C ALA A 737 42.80 6.83 36.98
N VAL A 738 44.14 6.78 36.92
CA VAL A 738 44.97 7.39 35.88
C VAL A 738 45.98 6.34 35.42
N PRO A 739 45.61 5.51 34.44
CA PRO A 739 46.49 4.49 33.89
C PRO A 739 47.81 5.06 33.37
N SER A 740 48.89 4.31 33.55
CA SER A 740 50.25 4.63 33.05
C SER A 740 50.89 5.91 33.63
N ALA A 741 50.26 6.60 34.58
CA ALA A 741 50.90 7.72 35.27
C ALA A 741 51.96 7.20 36.26
N HIS A 742 53.08 7.92 36.36
CA HIS A 742 54.10 7.67 37.39
C HIS A 742 53.82 8.49 38.64
N THR A 743 53.17 9.65 38.49
CA THR A 743 52.83 10.53 39.61
C THR A 743 51.55 11.30 39.28
N VAL A 744 50.63 11.37 40.25
CA VAL A 744 49.43 12.21 40.17
C VAL A 744 49.41 13.16 41.36
N ALA A 745 49.13 14.44 41.09
CA ALA A 745 49.05 15.46 42.11
C ALA A 745 47.82 16.34 41.92
N VAL A 746 47.31 16.87 43.02
CA VAL A 746 46.31 17.93 43.04
C VAL A 746 47.00 19.23 43.39
N VAL A 747 46.82 20.24 42.55
CA VAL A 747 47.46 21.54 42.65
C VAL A 747 46.39 22.59 42.92
N VAL A 748 46.55 23.35 44.01
CA VAL A 748 45.69 24.49 44.34
C VAL A 748 46.59 25.70 44.50
N ASP A 749 46.44 26.70 43.63
CA ASP A 749 47.39 27.82 43.54
C ASP A 749 48.84 27.29 43.32
N ASP A 750 49.74 27.46 44.29
CA ASP A 750 51.12 26.96 44.27
C ASP A 750 51.33 25.71 45.17
N ASP A 751 50.27 25.21 45.82
CA ASP A 751 50.36 24.09 46.75
C ASP A 751 50.09 22.75 46.06
N TRP A 752 51.09 21.85 46.11
CA TRP A 752 51.05 20.52 45.48
C TRP A 752 50.79 19.42 46.51
N THR A 753 49.73 18.64 46.30
CA THR A 753 49.44 17.43 47.08
C THR A 753 49.54 16.19 46.20
N TYR A 754 50.53 15.34 46.44
CA TYR A 754 50.72 14.09 45.70
C TYR A 754 49.80 12.98 46.22
N LEU A 755 49.14 12.25 45.31
CA LEU A 755 48.23 11.17 45.65
C LEU A 755 48.99 9.83 45.79
N GLU A 756 48.49 8.96 46.65
CA GLU A 756 49.04 7.62 46.85
C GLU A 756 48.57 6.66 45.76
N ALA A 757 49.50 5.91 45.15
CA ALA A 757 49.20 4.94 44.11
C ALA A 757 48.83 3.56 44.67
N ARG A 758 47.81 2.94 44.07
CA ARG A 758 47.41 1.54 44.24
C ARG A 758 47.12 0.94 42.86
N GLY A 759 48.18 0.54 42.15
CA GLY A 759 48.09 0.22 40.73
C GLY A 759 47.75 1.48 39.93
N ASP A 760 46.75 1.41 39.05
CA ASP A 760 46.27 2.57 38.28
C ASP A 760 45.38 3.54 39.09
N ARG A 761 45.06 3.20 40.34
CA ARG A 761 44.19 4.02 41.21
C ARG A 761 45.02 4.94 42.11
N TRP A 762 44.58 6.17 42.24
CA TRP A 762 45.23 7.24 42.99
C TRP A 762 44.26 7.80 44.02
N GLU A 763 44.67 7.80 45.29
CA GLU A 763 43.85 8.25 46.41
C GLU A 763 44.63 9.21 47.31
N GLY A 764 43.95 10.21 47.87
CA GLY A 764 44.58 11.11 48.83
C GLY A 764 43.64 12.21 49.33
N ASN A 765 43.94 12.75 50.50
CA ASN A 765 43.20 13.86 51.09
C ASN A 765 43.96 15.17 50.84
N VAL A 766 43.32 16.09 50.13
CA VAL A 766 43.92 17.39 49.76
C VAL A 766 43.56 18.43 50.82
N PRO A 767 44.54 19.08 51.47
CA PRO A 767 44.27 20.17 52.42
C PRO A 767 43.59 21.36 51.74
N MET A 768 42.42 21.78 52.23
CA MET A 768 41.61 22.84 51.61
C MET A 768 41.36 24.04 52.53
N ARG A 769 41.65 23.93 53.84
CA ARG A 769 41.33 24.97 54.84
C ARG A 769 41.84 26.37 54.43
N ALA A 770 43.02 26.46 53.82
CA ALA A 770 43.63 27.73 53.41
C ALA A 770 43.07 28.30 52.09
N HIS A 771 42.35 27.50 51.31
CA HIS A 771 41.92 27.83 49.95
C HIS A 771 40.43 28.18 49.84
N TRP A 772 39.62 27.83 50.84
CA TRP A 772 38.19 28.18 50.84
C TRP A 772 37.96 29.70 50.85
N GLY A 773 36.97 30.16 50.06
CA GLY A 773 36.61 31.59 49.95
C GLY A 773 37.58 32.41 49.09
N ARG A 774 38.56 31.77 48.43
CA ARG A 774 39.46 32.42 47.47
C ARG A 774 39.02 32.12 46.04
N GLN A 775 39.22 33.07 45.14
CA GLN A 775 39.01 32.85 43.71
C GLN A 775 40.19 32.07 43.11
N SER A 776 40.22 30.77 43.42
CA SER A 776 41.30 29.85 43.05
C SER A 776 40.77 28.71 42.16
N ARG A 777 41.65 28.15 41.33
CA ARG A 777 41.39 26.95 40.52
C ARG A 777 42.16 25.78 41.11
N LEU A 778 41.52 24.61 41.18
CA LEU A 778 42.15 23.37 41.60
C LEU A 778 42.35 22.48 40.37
N SER A 779 43.57 22.05 40.11
CA SER A 779 43.92 21.20 38.97
C SER A 779 44.41 19.84 39.42
N VAL A 780 43.94 18.78 38.75
CA VAL A 780 44.49 17.43 38.90
C VAL A 780 45.46 17.21 37.75
N CYS A 781 46.71 16.93 38.08
CA CYS A 781 47.81 16.84 37.13
C CYS A 781 48.47 15.46 37.21
N ALA A 782 48.93 14.94 36.07
CA ALA A 782 49.66 13.67 36.01
C ALA A 782 50.96 13.81 35.22
N CYS A 783 51.99 13.13 35.70
CA CYS A 783 53.27 12.95 35.02
C CYS A 783 53.39 11.52 34.51
N TYR A 784 53.78 11.38 33.24
CA TYR A 784 53.91 10.09 32.55
C TYR A 784 55.37 9.70 32.28
N SER A 785 56.34 10.49 32.75
CA SER A 785 57.78 10.26 32.59
C SER A 785 58.47 10.14 33.94
N GLU A 786 59.40 9.21 34.08
CA GLU A 786 60.26 9.12 35.28
C GLU A 786 61.40 10.16 35.28
N HIS A 787 61.68 10.78 34.12
CA HIS A 787 62.89 11.60 33.93
C HIS A 787 62.59 13.07 33.60
N ASP A 788 61.33 13.40 33.30
CA ASP A 788 60.90 14.75 32.94
C ASP A 788 59.74 15.18 33.83
N ALA A 789 59.88 16.31 34.51
CA ALA A 789 58.89 16.82 35.47
C ALA A 789 57.73 17.56 34.78
N THR A 790 57.36 17.14 33.58
CA THR A 790 56.25 17.72 32.81
C THR A 790 54.94 17.10 33.28
N PHE A 791 54.09 17.94 33.88
CA PHE A 791 52.76 17.58 34.32
C PHE A 791 51.71 17.98 33.30
N SER A 792 50.83 17.05 32.95
CA SER A 792 49.66 17.30 32.13
C SER A 792 48.43 17.48 33.01
N THR A 793 47.73 18.60 32.83
CA THR A 793 46.43 18.81 33.49
C THR A 793 45.41 17.82 32.94
N LEU A 794 44.72 17.12 33.84
CA LEU A 794 43.70 16.13 33.54
C LEU A 794 42.30 16.70 33.78
N LEU A 795 42.08 17.21 34.98
CA LEU A 795 40.82 17.78 35.44
C LEU A 795 41.07 19.14 36.09
N GLU A 796 40.07 19.99 36.07
CA GLU A 796 40.10 21.25 36.79
C GLU A 796 38.75 21.58 37.41
N TYR A 797 38.81 22.15 38.61
CA TYR A 797 37.69 22.47 39.47
C TYR A 797 37.73 23.96 39.80
N SER A 798 36.54 24.55 39.93
CA SER A 798 36.37 25.90 40.48
C SER A 798 36.10 25.83 41.97
N ILE A 799 36.71 26.72 42.75
CA ILE A 799 36.42 26.88 44.18
C ILE A 799 35.41 28.01 44.34
N ALA A 800 34.30 27.73 45.02
CA ALA A 800 33.30 28.73 45.32
C ALA A 800 33.84 29.76 46.32
N HIS A 801 33.53 31.04 46.09
CA HIS A 801 33.99 32.18 46.88
C HIS A 801 32.85 33.15 47.19
#